data_AF-A0AAD9GZF3-F1
#
_entry.id   AF-A0AAD9GZF3-F1
#
_cell.length_a   1.000
_cell.length_b   1.000
_cell.length_c   1.000
_cell.angle_alpha   90.00
_cell.angle_beta   90.00
_cell.angle_gamma   90.00
#
_symmetry.space_group_name_H-M   'P 1'
#
loop_
_entity.id
_entity.type
_entity.pdbx_description
1 polymer ?
#
loop_
_entity_poly.entity_id
_entity_poly.type
_entity_poly.pdbx_seq_one_letter_code
_entity_poly.pdbx_strand_id
1 'polypeptide(L)'
;MEGEAKRFRKRRQTLGRTMSATAWASWLDRLENARGQEQILSSKIRTGNSGSIGTSVFALQQSVSRLKRDFDQLKRSSSSVTQQEIERRERLLNQLVQDQQEDLDMYNSRKMSKAAVSPGASDAPARLLSMQNQIMKDQDQQLDLIGQGVSNLRTYSLTVKDETDLHVRLLNEIDDDVSRVTDGLESEGARAERVAKQSNNTKLYLIILVLVGGLQVIASGRGDHKVRPLTSALVKISFAPSDSCSTLHRNSVHTQDINRYVMTICCPSSSQEVASPPMENSRPEPPARITAAQQQKLREAYSSPMRPSQYTRAPEDAGPADIPNNQETPREAAARRERERVSMEQVLLDRRWVVHCTSPLFHFQREQLSEYAHDLVKTLRAAALRACGQQFGYSVSIRNTDAFVAFQIREERDRRRSREAKAGPERTGGFVLYFPTEQEQRAPHKGRERQQVLLLRGNEELLRWVCSWLQRRFQCVVNTHVVHIQQMNLKRLARNWVVTSLLAEESRPSRVQHEVNNQEEDGDPRGSSMVDQDPLRAPLLLKYRATKEEDVVRTYTMTVPWATLRRLFQQTKDGPGGNRPSAYVPELIELVERLYIDSLPFDLSTYEIERVEMQEVAVDLDGGVELYSMELVHTVLFSLLELLAVQNVATNSRPETTL
;
A
#
# COMPACT_ATOMS: atom_id res chain seq x y z
N MET A 1 -18.00 39.26 19.46
CA MET A 1 -16.92 39.10 18.47
C MET A 1 -15.55 39.57 18.96
N GLU A 2 -15.42 40.68 19.71
CA GLU A 2 -14.09 41.16 20.15
C GLU A 2 -13.37 40.26 21.19
N GLY A 3 -14.14 39.52 22.01
CA GLY A 3 -13.60 38.57 22.99
C GLY A 3 -12.98 37.31 22.37
N GLU A 4 -13.47 36.87 21.21
CA GLU A 4 -12.92 35.71 20.50
C GLU A 4 -11.64 36.08 19.73
N ALA A 5 -11.59 37.27 19.14
CA ALA A 5 -10.37 37.78 18.50
C ALA A 5 -9.20 37.91 19.49
N LYS A 6 -9.46 38.33 20.74
CA LYS A 6 -8.44 38.39 21.81
C LYS A 6 -7.99 37.00 22.25
N ARG A 7 -8.89 36.01 22.32
CA ARG A 7 -8.54 34.60 22.61
C ARG A 7 -7.75 33.95 21.47
N PHE A 8 -8.08 34.26 20.22
CA PHE A 8 -7.37 33.75 19.04
C PHE A 8 -5.95 34.33 18.94
N ARG A 9 -5.77 35.63 19.19
CA ARG A 9 -4.42 36.24 19.29
C ARG A 9 -3.60 35.64 20.43
N LYS A 10 -4.21 35.44 21.60
CA LYS A 10 -3.51 34.83 22.75
C LYS A 10 -3.10 33.39 22.47
N ARG A 11 -3.95 32.58 21.81
CA ARG A 11 -3.62 31.22 21.38
C ARG A 11 -2.52 31.19 20.32
N ARG A 12 -2.56 32.09 19.33
CA ARG A 12 -1.54 32.18 18.27
C ARG A 12 -0.17 32.61 18.83
N GLN A 13 -0.16 33.52 19.80
CA GLN A 13 1.05 33.90 20.53
C GLN A 13 1.60 32.77 21.40
N THR A 14 0.75 31.99 22.09
CA THR A 14 1.23 30.83 22.86
C THR A 14 1.77 29.72 21.96
N LEU A 15 1.12 29.46 20.80
CA LEU A 15 1.55 28.44 19.86
C LEU A 15 2.89 28.80 19.19
N GLY A 16 3.08 30.06 18.79
CA GLY A 16 4.36 30.52 18.23
C GLY A 16 5.50 30.45 19.24
N ARG A 17 5.19 30.65 20.53
CA ARG A 17 6.17 30.59 21.63
C ARG A 17 6.61 29.15 21.94
N THR A 18 5.70 28.19 21.87
CA THR A 18 6.01 26.76 22.04
C THR A 18 6.80 26.21 20.84
N MET A 19 6.46 26.62 19.61
CA MET A 19 7.17 26.20 18.40
C MET A 19 8.61 26.73 18.32
N SER A 20 8.85 27.96 18.78
CA SER A 20 10.21 28.53 18.88
C SER A 20 11.06 27.77 19.92
N ALA A 21 10.49 27.40 21.06
CA ALA A 21 11.20 26.69 22.11
C ALA A 21 11.66 25.30 21.69
N THR A 22 10.81 24.54 20.97
CA THR A 22 11.17 23.23 20.41
C THR A 22 12.25 23.33 19.34
N ALA A 23 12.21 24.37 18.50
CA ALA A 23 13.23 24.59 17.48
C ALA A 23 14.61 24.90 18.10
N TRP A 24 14.64 25.70 19.17
CA TRP A 24 15.86 25.95 19.93
C TRP A 24 16.41 24.70 20.65
N ALA A 25 15.55 23.82 21.15
CA ALA A 25 15.97 22.56 21.75
C ALA A 25 16.61 21.63 20.72
N SER A 26 16.02 21.51 19.52
CA SER A 26 16.59 20.73 18.43
C SER A 26 17.93 21.29 17.94
N TRP A 27 18.07 22.62 17.88
CA TRP A 27 19.33 23.26 17.54
C TRP A 27 20.45 22.96 18.56
N LEU A 28 20.13 22.93 19.86
CA LEU A 28 21.09 22.57 20.91
C LEU A 28 21.55 21.11 20.80
N ASP A 29 20.63 20.18 20.55
CA ASP A 29 20.97 18.76 20.34
C ASP A 29 21.93 18.57 19.15
N ARG A 30 21.69 19.31 18.05
CA ARG A 30 22.61 19.33 16.89
C ARG A 30 23.98 19.94 17.22
N LEU A 31 24.02 20.99 18.04
CA LEU A 31 25.28 21.59 18.51
C LEU A 31 26.08 20.60 19.35
N GLU A 32 25.44 19.88 20.26
CA GLU A 32 26.09 18.86 21.11
C GLU A 32 26.63 17.70 20.28
N ASN A 33 25.85 17.21 19.30
CA ASN A 33 26.32 16.16 18.39
C ASN A 33 27.52 16.63 17.54
N ALA A 34 27.47 17.85 17.00
CA ALA A 34 28.60 18.42 16.24
C ALA A 34 29.86 18.57 17.12
N ARG A 35 29.70 18.93 18.40
CA ARG A 35 30.80 18.99 19.35
C ARG A 35 31.37 17.61 19.69
N GLY A 36 30.52 16.59 19.80
CA GLY A 36 30.98 15.20 19.92
C GLY A 36 31.78 14.74 18.71
N GLN A 37 31.37 15.15 17.50
CA GLN A 37 32.09 14.87 16.26
C GLN A 37 33.46 15.56 16.21
N GLU A 38 33.55 16.82 16.67
CA GLU A 38 34.80 17.58 16.79
C GLU A 38 35.79 16.87 17.73
N GLN A 39 35.37 16.46 18.93
CA GLN A 39 36.25 15.76 19.87
C GLN A 39 36.80 14.44 19.30
N ILE A 40 35.95 13.69 18.59
CA ILE A 40 36.36 12.48 17.89
C ILE A 40 37.33 12.81 16.76
N LEU A 41 37.10 13.88 16.00
CA LEU A 41 37.98 14.33 14.93
C LEU A 41 39.34 14.75 15.49
N SER A 42 39.39 15.61 16.51
CA SER A 42 40.62 16.08 17.13
C SER A 42 41.43 14.91 17.69
N SER A 43 40.78 13.91 18.31
CA SER A 43 41.45 12.69 18.78
C SER A 43 42.00 11.83 17.63
N LYS A 44 41.27 11.71 16.51
CA LYS A 44 41.73 11.00 15.30
C LYS A 44 42.90 11.71 14.62
N ILE A 45 42.87 13.04 14.57
CA ILE A 45 43.96 13.83 14.02
C ILE A 45 45.19 13.64 14.92
N ARG A 46 45.08 13.74 16.26
CA ARG A 46 46.19 13.50 17.19
C ARG A 46 46.78 12.09 17.07
N THR A 47 45.96 11.05 16.98
CA THR A 47 46.38 9.63 16.91
C THR A 47 46.92 9.18 15.54
N GLY A 48 46.77 10.00 14.49
CA GLY A 48 47.39 9.75 13.18
C GLY A 48 46.70 8.69 12.32
N ASN A 49 45.46 8.30 12.63
CA ASN A 49 44.73 7.29 11.87
C ASN A 49 44.14 7.86 10.57
N SER A 50 44.94 7.89 9.50
CA SER A 50 44.69 8.68 8.27
C SER A 50 43.54 8.23 7.34
N GLY A 51 43.03 7.00 7.47
CA GLY A 51 42.11 6.42 6.47
C GLY A 51 40.70 7.01 6.44
N SER A 52 40.24 7.66 7.52
CA SER A 52 38.87 8.20 7.63
C SER A 52 38.81 9.67 8.07
N ILE A 53 39.95 10.37 8.15
CA ILE A 53 39.98 11.75 8.67
C ILE A 53 39.29 12.71 7.70
N GLY A 54 39.55 12.59 6.39
CA GLY A 54 38.99 13.50 5.38
C GLY A 54 37.46 13.49 5.33
N THR A 55 36.83 12.32 5.52
CA THR A 55 35.36 12.20 5.55
C THR A 55 34.78 12.79 6.84
N SER A 56 35.43 12.61 7.99
CA SER A 56 35.01 13.24 9.25
C SER A 56 35.18 14.76 9.27
N VAL A 57 36.25 15.30 8.66
CA VAL A 57 36.46 16.75 8.53
C VAL A 57 35.34 17.37 7.69
N PHE A 58 35.00 16.75 6.55
CA PHE A 58 33.95 17.25 5.67
C PHE A 58 32.55 17.17 6.30
N ALA A 59 32.25 16.07 7.00
CA ALA A 59 30.98 15.92 7.71
C ALA A 59 30.79 16.98 8.80
N LEU A 60 31.85 17.27 9.57
CA LEU A 60 31.85 18.32 10.59
C LEU A 60 31.69 19.71 9.96
N GLN A 61 32.38 19.98 8.86
CA GLN A 61 32.25 21.26 8.14
C GLN A 61 30.81 21.50 7.65
N GLN A 62 30.15 20.46 7.16
CA GLN A 62 28.77 20.54 6.72
C GLN A 62 27.80 20.75 7.90
N SER A 63 28.03 20.07 9.03
CA SER A 63 27.17 20.21 10.22
C SER A 63 27.28 21.60 10.83
N VAL A 64 28.49 22.15 10.98
CA VAL A 64 28.73 23.52 11.50
C VAL A 64 28.13 24.58 10.57
N SER A 65 28.24 24.41 9.25
CA SER A 65 27.66 25.35 8.27
C SER A 65 26.13 25.35 8.26
N ARG A 66 25.50 24.20 8.56
CA ARG A 66 24.05 24.10 8.74
C ARG A 66 23.64 24.73 10.07
N LEU A 67 24.35 24.41 11.15
CA LEU A 67 24.10 24.92 12.49
C LEU A 67 24.16 26.46 12.55
N LYS A 68 25.08 27.09 11.81
CA LYS A 68 25.19 28.54 11.68
C LYS A 68 23.99 29.17 10.98
N ARG A 69 23.51 28.57 9.89
CA ARG A 69 22.30 29.04 9.17
C ARG A 69 21.05 28.92 10.05
N ASP A 70 20.90 27.79 10.74
CA ASP A 70 19.78 27.57 11.67
C ASP A 70 19.81 28.58 12.82
N PHE A 71 21.01 28.89 13.35
CA PHE A 71 21.19 29.91 14.39
C PHE A 71 20.76 31.31 13.92
N ASP A 72 21.19 31.73 12.72
CA ASP A 72 20.81 33.04 12.16
C ASP A 72 19.30 33.13 11.88
N GLN A 73 18.69 32.04 11.43
CA GLN A 73 17.25 31.97 11.21
C GLN A 73 16.48 32.06 12.54
N LEU A 74 16.90 31.31 13.56
CA LEU A 74 16.30 31.33 14.89
C LEU A 74 16.50 32.67 15.61
N LYS A 75 17.64 33.32 15.41
CA LYS A 75 17.93 34.68 15.93
C LYS A 75 16.98 35.72 15.34
N ARG A 76 16.59 35.57 14.07
CA ARG A 76 15.61 36.48 13.40
C ARG A 76 14.16 36.17 13.76
N SER A 77 13.82 34.91 14.04
CA SER A 77 12.43 34.48 14.29
C SER A 77 12.02 34.47 15.76
N SER A 78 12.97 34.54 16.70
CA SER A 78 12.70 34.37 18.12
C SER A 78 12.55 35.68 18.88
N SER A 79 11.37 35.89 19.49
CA SER A 79 11.13 36.95 20.49
C SER A 79 11.02 36.42 21.93
N SER A 80 11.25 35.12 22.14
CA SER A 80 10.93 34.41 23.39
C SER A 80 12.15 33.99 24.21
N VAL A 81 13.33 33.96 23.61
CA VAL A 81 14.61 33.65 24.28
C VAL A 81 15.23 34.96 24.76
N THR A 82 15.77 34.97 25.98
CA THR A 82 16.43 36.16 26.53
C THR A 82 17.68 36.48 25.71
N GLN A 83 17.98 37.76 25.52
CA GLN A 83 19.15 38.22 24.76
C GLN A 83 20.46 37.61 25.29
N GLN A 84 20.56 37.47 26.62
CA GLN A 84 21.71 36.84 27.29
C GLN A 84 21.90 35.36 26.89
N GLU A 85 20.81 34.63 26.65
CA GLU A 85 20.87 33.22 26.26
C GLU A 85 21.23 33.09 24.77
N ILE A 86 20.80 34.03 23.93
CA ILE A 86 21.24 34.11 22.52
C ILE A 86 22.75 34.35 22.46
N GLU A 87 23.28 35.30 23.25
CA GLU A 87 24.72 35.59 23.33
C GLU A 87 25.54 34.41 23.89
N ARG A 88 24.98 33.66 24.84
CA ARG A 88 25.61 32.42 25.33
C ARG A 88 25.71 31.38 24.22
N ARG A 89 24.65 31.17 23.45
CA ARG A 89 24.61 30.21 22.34
C ARG A 89 25.50 30.63 21.17
N GLU A 90 25.58 31.92 20.88
CA GLU A 90 26.50 32.49 19.90
C GLU A 90 27.96 32.22 20.27
N ARG A 91 28.32 32.36 21.55
CA ARG A 91 29.66 32.02 22.04
C ARG A 91 30.00 30.54 21.87
N LEU A 92 29.05 29.64 22.15
CA LEU A 92 29.26 28.20 21.97
C LEU A 92 29.44 27.81 20.50
N LEU A 93 28.66 28.41 19.61
CA LEU A 93 28.81 28.21 18.16
C LEU A 93 30.16 28.73 17.67
N ASN A 94 30.55 29.94 18.07
CA ASN A 94 31.83 30.54 17.68
C ASN A 94 33.02 29.71 18.19
N GLN A 95 32.92 29.14 19.39
CA GLN A 95 33.93 28.22 19.92
C GLN A 95 34.06 26.98 19.03
N LEU A 96 32.95 26.33 18.67
CA LEU A 96 32.97 25.16 17.78
C LEU A 96 33.54 25.47 16.39
N VAL A 97 33.22 26.65 15.84
CA VAL A 97 33.77 27.11 14.55
C VAL A 97 35.29 27.30 14.64
N GLN A 98 35.77 27.86 15.74
CA GLN A 98 37.21 28.02 15.97
C GLN A 98 37.91 26.68 16.11
N ASP A 99 37.37 25.77 16.94
CA ASP A 99 37.91 24.42 17.15
C ASP A 99 37.98 23.64 15.82
N GLN A 100 36.92 23.73 15.00
CA GLN A 100 36.90 23.13 13.66
C GLN A 100 38.00 23.68 12.74
N GLN A 101 38.23 25.00 12.76
CA GLN A 101 39.24 25.64 11.94
C GLN A 101 40.65 25.22 12.36
N GLU A 102 40.92 25.12 13.67
CA GLU A 102 42.20 24.66 14.22
C GLU A 102 42.50 23.20 13.82
N ASP A 103 41.50 22.32 13.87
CA ASP A 103 41.61 20.93 13.42
C ASP A 103 41.90 20.84 11.91
N LEU A 104 41.29 21.71 11.10
CA LEU A 104 41.50 21.79 9.65
C LEU A 104 42.92 22.25 9.30
N ASP A 105 43.44 23.24 10.02
CA ASP A 105 44.80 23.75 9.86
C ASP A 105 45.85 22.71 10.30
N MET A 106 45.57 21.96 11.37
CA MET A 106 46.40 20.85 11.83
C MET A 106 46.42 19.68 10.82
N TYR A 107 45.28 19.38 10.20
CA TYR A 107 45.18 18.37 9.13
C TYR A 107 45.99 18.79 7.89
N ASN A 108 45.83 20.04 7.44
CA ASN A 108 46.55 20.58 6.28
C ASN A 108 48.07 20.62 6.52
N SER A 109 48.50 21.06 7.70
CA SER A 109 49.92 21.08 8.09
C SER A 109 50.56 19.69 8.10
N ARG A 110 49.81 18.66 8.51
CA ARG A 110 50.26 17.26 8.45
C ARG A 110 50.36 16.71 7.04
N LYS A 111 49.40 17.07 6.18
CA LYS A 111 49.43 16.68 4.77
C LYS A 111 50.63 17.30 4.05
N MET A 112 50.96 18.56 4.37
CA MET A 112 52.14 19.24 3.83
C MET A 112 53.46 18.68 4.36
N SER A 113 53.57 18.39 5.66
CA SER A 113 54.79 17.81 6.25
C SER A 113 55.07 16.37 5.80
N LYS A 114 54.04 15.56 5.54
CA LYS A 114 54.20 14.22 4.95
C LYS A 114 54.70 14.27 3.50
N ALA A 115 54.44 15.35 2.77
CA ALA A 115 54.95 15.56 1.41
C ALA A 115 56.41 16.08 1.41
N ALA A 116 56.86 16.72 2.50
CA ALA A 116 58.21 17.28 2.62
C ALA A 116 59.29 16.28 3.07
N VAL A 117 58.90 15.15 3.70
CA VAL A 117 59.84 14.11 4.21
C VAL A 117 60.03 12.99 3.19
N SER A 118 60.41 13.33 1.95
CA SER A 118 60.98 12.40 0.97
C SER A 118 62.39 12.89 0.62
N PRO A 119 63.46 12.18 1.03
CA PRO A 119 64.82 12.69 0.88
C PRO A 119 65.34 12.43 -0.54
N GLY A 120 65.36 13.48 -1.36
CA GLY A 120 65.98 13.48 -2.69
C GLY A 120 66.05 14.91 -3.25
N ALA A 121 67.26 15.46 -3.32
CA ALA A 121 67.59 16.87 -3.41
C ALA A 121 67.29 17.56 -4.77
N SER A 122 67.32 18.90 -4.71
CA SER A 122 67.54 19.92 -5.76
C SER A 122 66.42 20.42 -6.71
N ASP A 123 65.15 20.00 -6.57
CA ASP A 123 64.04 20.55 -7.41
C ASP A 123 62.92 21.24 -6.61
N ALA A 124 63.22 21.74 -5.41
CA ALA A 124 62.24 22.34 -4.51
C ALA A 124 61.42 23.51 -5.11
N PRO A 125 62.00 24.49 -5.85
CA PRO A 125 61.19 25.59 -6.40
C PRO A 125 60.38 25.18 -7.63
N ALA A 126 60.90 24.27 -8.48
CA ALA A 126 60.20 23.80 -9.67
C ALA A 126 59.01 22.88 -9.34
N ARG A 127 59.15 22.03 -8.31
CA ARG A 127 58.05 21.21 -7.78
C ARG A 127 56.99 22.03 -7.05
N LEU A 128 57.39 23.11 -6.38
CA LEU A 128 56.45 24.03 -5.73
C LEU A 128 55.64 24.83 -6.76
N LEU A 129 56.28 25.25 -7.86
CA LEU A 129 55.61 25.88 -9.01
C LEU A 129 54.71 24.91 -9.79
N SER A 130 55.14 23.66 -10.02
CA SER A 130 54.30 22.66 -10.68
C SER A 130 53.09 22.29 -9.82
N MET A 131 53.27 22.21 -8.51
CA MET A 131 52.19 21.95 -7.56
C MET A 131 51.24 23.14 -7.40
N GLN A 132 51.74 24.39 -7.39
CA GLN A 132 50.88 25.57 -7.43
C GLN A 132 50.06 25.62 -8.73
N ASN A 133 50.66 25.30 -9.88
CA ASN A 133 49.92 25.22 -11.15
C ASN A 133 48.87 24.12 -11.14
N GLN A 134 49.15 23.00 -10.47
CA GLN A 134 48.21 21.89 -10.35
C GLN A 134 47.06 22.22 -9.39
N ILE A 135 47.34 22.95 -8.30
CA ILE A 135 46.32 23.46 -7.39
C ILE A 135 45.45 24.52 -8.07
N MET A 136 46.05 25.39 -8.91
CA MET A 136 45.30 26.40 -9.67
C MET A 136 44.41 25.75 -10.72
N LYS A 137 44.88 24.70 -11.41
CA LYS A 137 44.06 23.89 -12.32
C LYS A 137 42.93 23.15 -11.61
N ASP A 138 43.17 22.56 -10.45
CA ASP A 138 42.12 21.91 -9.67
C ASP A 138 41.08 22.92 -9.17
N GLN A 139 41.51 24.13 -8.79
CA GLN A 139 40.61 25.22 -8.42
C GLN A 139 39.79 25.73 -9.59
N ASP A 140 40.37 25.87 -10.78
CA ASP A 140 39.64 26.26 -11.99
C ASP A 140 38.64 25.18 -12.42
N GLN A 141 39.03 23.90 -12.36
CA GLN A 141 38.10 22.79 -12.60
C GLN A 141 36.97 22.74 -11.57
N GLN A 142 37.25 23.07 -10.30
CA GLN A 142 36.22 23.20 -9.27
C GLN A 142 35.33 24.43 -9.48
N LEU A 143 35.87 25.55 -9.96
CA LEU A 143 35.09 26.74 -10.31
C LEU A 143 34.21 26.51 -11.54
N ASP A 144 34.65 25.70 -12.51
CA ASP A 144 33.81 25.27 -13.64
C ASP A 144 32.69 24.33 -13.20
N LEU A 145 32.97 23.39 -12.29
CA LEU A 145 31.93 22.54 -11.70
C LEU A 145 30.94 23.35 -10.86
N ILE A 146 31.41 24.37 -10.15
CA ILE A 146 30.55 25.32 -9.43
C ILE A 146 29.78 26.19 -10.43
N GLY A 147 30.39 26.64 -11.53
CA GLY A 147 29.77 27.42 -12.58
C GLY A 147 28.65 26.66 -13.29
N GLN A 148 28.90 25.38 -13.62
CA GLN A 148 27.89 24.46 -14.14
C GLN A 148 26.81 24.18 -13.10
N GLY A 149 27.18 24.02 -11.83
CA GLY A 149 26.24 23.86 -10.72
C GLY A 149 25.32 25.07 -10.53
N VAL A 150 25.86 26.29 -10.60
CA VAL A 150 25.10 27.55 -10.48
C VAL A 150 24.24 27.79 -11.71
N SER A 151 24.73 27.45 -12.91
CA SER A 151 23.93 27.50 -14.14
C SER A 151 22.74 26.55 -14.07
N ASN A 152 22.97 25.30 -13.66
CA ASN A 152 21.91 24.31 -13.45
C ASN A 152 20.94 24.78 -12.36
N LEU A 153 21.43 25.32 -11.24
CA LEU A 153 20.59 25.85 -10.17
C LEU A 153 19.75 27.05 -10.60
N ARG A 154 20.29 27.90 -11.50
CA ARG A 154 19.52 28.99 -12.12
C ARG A 154 18.42 28.45 -13.02
N THR A 155 18.70 27.42 -13.82
CA THR A 155 17.69 26.74 -14.65
C THR A 155 16.61 26.08 -13.77
N TYR A 156 17.00 25.36 -12.72
CA TYR A 156 16.05 24.80 -11.75
C TYR A 156 15.23 25.88 -11.05
N SER A 157 15.83 27.02 -10.70
CA SER A 157 15.11 28.13 -10.09
C SER A 157 14.09 28.77 -11.02
N LEU A 158 14.34 28.79 -12.34
CA LEU A 158 13.38 29.25 -13.33
C LEU A 158 12.26 28.22 -13.50
N THR A 159 12.57 26.93 -13.57
CA THR A 159 11.55 25.87 -13.63
C THR A 159 10.67 25.83 -12.39
N VAL A 160 11.25 26.01 -11.20
CA VAL A 160 10.48 26.09 -9.93
C VAL A 160 9.59 27.33 -9.91
N LYS A 161 10.05 28.46 -10.47
CA LYS A 161 9.23 29.67 -10.62
C LYS A 161 8.06 29.43 -11.57
N ASP A 162 8.31 28.78 -12.71
CA ASP A 162 7.26 28.45 -13.67
C ASP A 162 6.23 27.47 -13.08
N GLU A 163 6.70 26.48 -12.29
CA GLU A 163 5.83 25.54 -11.58
C GLU A 163 5.03 26.22 -10.46
N THR A 164 5.62 27.17 -9.74
CA THR A 164 4.86 27.95 -8.74
C THR A 164 3.82 28.86 -9.40
N ASP A 165 4.14 29.47 -10.54
CA ASP A 165 3.17 30.25 -11.32
C ASP A 165 2.06 29.35 -11.89
N LEU A 166 2.38 28.10 -12.29
CA LEU A 166 1.40 27.08 -12.67
C LEU A 166 0.51 26.68 -11.49
N HIS A 167 1.10 26.41 -10.32
CA HIS A 167 0.37 26.07 -9.09
C HIS A 167 -0.60 27.19 -8.69
N VAL A 168 -0.23 28.46 -8.83
CA VAL A 168 -1.13 29.59 -8.57
C VAL A 168 -2.30 29.61 -9.54
N ARG A 169 -2.09 29.29 -10.83
CA ARG A 169 -3.18 29.18 -11.81
C ARG A 169 -4.12 28.02 -11.50
N LEU A 170 -3.58 26.84 -11.21
CA LEU A 170 -4.37 25.66 -10.83
C LEU A 170 -5.14 25.89 -9.54
N LEU A 171 -4.56 26.59 -8.55
CA LEU A 171 -5.26 26.96 -7.33
C LEU A 171 -6.44 27.89 -7.60
N ASN A 172 -6.30 28.84 -8.52
CA ASN A 172 -7.42 29.71 -8.91
C ASN A 172 -8.51 28.92 -9.65
N GLU A 173 -8.15 27.98 -10.53
CA GLU A 173 -9.11 27.10 -11.23
C GLU A 173 -9.86 26.19 -10.24
N ILE A 174 -9.16 25.66 -9.23
CA ILE A 174 -9.79 24.89 -8.15
C ILE A 174 -10.74 25.74 -7.33
N ASP A 175 -10.39 27.01 -7.04
CA ASP A 175 -11.27 27.93 -6.29
C ASP A 175 -12.55 28.25 -7.09
N ASP A 176 -12.43 28.43 -8.41
CA ASP A 176 -13.57 28.60 -9.32
C ASP A 176 -14.45 27.34 -9.37
N ASP A 177 -13.86 26.15 -9.43
CA ASP A 177 -14.58 24.87 -9.43
C ASP A 177 -15.26 24.60 -8.08
N VAL A 178 -14.59 24.90 -6.96
CA VAL A 178 -15.18 24.79 -5.61
C VAL A 178 -16.37 25.74 -5.46
N SER A 179 -16.25 26.96 -5.97
CA SER A 179 -17.35 27.93 -5.98
C SER A 179 -18.53 27.39 -6.80
N ARG A 180 -18.26 26.83 -7.99
CA ARG A 180 -19.29 26.23 -8.86
C ARG A 180 -19.96 25.00 -8.26
N VAL A 181 -19.21 24.14 -7.56
CA VAL A 181 -19.75 22.98 -6.85
C VAL A 181 -20.58 23.42 -5.65
N THR A 182 -20.16 24.47 -4.94
CA THR A 182 -20.92 25.04 -3.81
C THR A 182 -22.27 25.59 -4.28
N ASP A 183 -22.28 26.36 -5.37
CA ASP A 183 -23.53 26.84 -6.00
C ASP A 183 -24.42 25.67 -6.46
N GLY A 184 -23.81 24.63 -7.02
CA GLY A 184 -24.49 23.39 -7.40
C GLY A 184 -25.16 22.71 -6.21
N LEU A 185 -24.43 22.53 -5.10
CA LEU A 185 -24.91 21.94 -3.85
C LEU A 185 -26.03 22.75 -3.21
N GLU A 186 -25.94 24.09 -3.21
CA GLU A 186 -27.00 24.95 -2.70
C GLU A 186 -28.28 24.80 -3.55
N SER A 187 -28.13 24.72 -4.88
CA SER A 187 -29.25 24.51 -5.80
C SER A 187 -29.88 23.11 -5.67
N GLU A 188 -29.07 22.06 -5.46
CA GLU A 188 -29.56 20.70 -5.25
C GLU A 188 -30.17 20.53 -3.85
N GLY A 189 -29.62 21.18 -2.83
CA GLY A 189 -30.19 21.27 -1.49
C GLY A 189 -31.57 21.91 -1.51
N ALA A 190 -31.74 23.01 -2.23
CA ALA A 190 -33.03 23.66 -2.42
C ALA A 190 -34.05 22.77 -3.16
N ARG A 191 -33.60 21.92 -4.10
CA ARG A 191 -34.46 20.92 -4.77
C ARG A 191 -34.81 19.77 -3.85
N ALA A 192 -33.86 19.27 -3.06
CA ALA A 192 -34.09 18.21 -2.08
C ALA A 192 -35.08 18.65 -0.99
N GLU A 193 -35.01 19.91 -0.53
CA GLU A 193 -35.98 20.45 0.44
C GLU A 193 -37.40 20.53 -0.14
N ARG A 194 -37.55 20.91 -1.42
CA ARG A 194 -38.85 20.90 -2.10
C ARG A 194 -39.40 19.48 -2.25
N VAL A 195 -38.55 18.51 -2.58
CA VAL A 195 -38.94 17.10 -2.70
C VAL A 195 -39.32 16.52 -1.33
N ALA A 196 -38.61 16.88 -0.26
CA ALA A 196 -38.95 16.51 1.11
C ALA A 196 -40.32 17.08 1.52
N LYS A 197 -40.66 18.32 1.13
CA LYS A 197 -41.99 18.91 1.37
C LYS A 197 -43.11 18.27 0.53
N GLN A 198 -42.80 17.58 -0.57
CA GLN A 198 -43.79 16.99 -1.48
C GLN A 198 -44.14 15.52 -1.18
N SER A 199 -43.50 14.90 -0.18
CA SER A 199 -43.82 13.55 0.30
C SER A 199 -45.17 13.52 1.03
N ASN A 200 -46.26 13.30 0.28
CA ASN A 200 -47.67 13.20 0.71
C ASN A 200 -47.99 11.90 1.47
N ASN A 201 -47.09 11.47 2.37
CA ASN A 201 -47.25 10.25 3.18
C ASN A 201 -48.31 10.39 4.28
N THR A 202 -48.77 11.61 4.57
CA THR A 202 -49.86 11.89 5.52
C THR A 202 -51.18 11.21 5.13
N LYS A 203 -51.49 11.09 3.83
CA LYS A 203 -52.69 10.38 3.37
C LYS A 203 -52.62 8.87 3.61
N LEU A 204 -51.43 8.28 3.50
CA LEU A 204 -51.23 6.84 3.68
C LEU A 204 -51.33 6.44 5.17
N TYR A 205 -50.79 7.26 6.07
CA TYR A 205 -50.95 7.07 7.52
C TYR A 205 -52.41 7.22 7.99
N LEU A 206 -53.20 8.12 7.37
CA LEU A 206 -54.62 8.29 7.68
C LEU A 206 -55.45 7.03 7.31
N ILE A 207 -55.16 6.40 6.17
CA ILE A 207 -55.83 5.16 5.74
C ILE A 207 -55.51 4.00 6.69
N ILE A 208 -54.25 3.88 7.12
CA ILE A 208 -53.84 2.85 8.09
C ILE A 208 -54.58 3.02 9.42
N LEU A 209 -54.72 4.26 9.91
CA LEU A 209 -55.45 4.56 11.15
C LEU A 209 -56.93 4.15 11.08
N VAL A 210 -57.58 4.42 9.95
CA VAL A 210 -58.99 4.02 9.73
C VAL A 210 -59.15 2.51 9.69
N LEU A 211 -58.24 1.78 9.03
CA LEU A 211 -58.27 0.32 8.98
C LEU A 211 -58.10 -0.33 10.36
N VAL A 212 -57.18 0.20 11.19
CA VAL A 212 -56.96 -0.28 12.55
C VAL A 212 -58.19 -0.04 13.42
N GLY A 213 -58.79 1.16 13.34
CA GLY A 213 -60.01 1.49 14.07
C GLY A 213 -61.19 0.60 13.66
N GLY A 214 -61.36 0.36 12.35
CA GLY A 214 -62.39 -0.54 11.83
C GLY A 214 -62.24 -1.99 12.33
N LEU A 215 -61.00 -2.50 12.39
CA LEU A 215 -60.72 -3.84 12.94
C LEU A 215 -61.08 -3.95 14.42
N GLN A 216 -60.82 -2.93 15.23
CA GLN A 216 -61.22 -2.92 16.64
C GLN A 216 -62.75 -2.93 16.82
N VAL A 217 -63.48 -2.17 16.00
CA VAL A 217 -64.96 -2.13 16.06
C VAL A 217 -65.56 -3.47 15.65
N ILE A 218 -65.03 -4.12 14.62
CA ILE A 218 -65.48 -5.45 14.18
C ILE A 218 -65.16 -6.52 15.24
N ALA A 219 -64.00 -6.41 15.91
CA ALA A 219 -63.64 -7.30 17.01
C ALA A 219 -64.55 -7.11 18.25
N SER A 220 -65.02 -5.89 18.52
CA SER A 220 -65.98 -5.62 19.61
C SER A 220 -67.43 -5.97 19.26
N GLY A 221 -67.80 -6.03 17.98
CA GLY A 221 -69.16 -6.31 17.53
C GLY A 221 -69.58 -7.79 17.54
N ARG A 222 -68.65 -8.73 17.82
CA ARG A 222 -68.93 -10.17 17.90
C ARG A 222 -69.05 -10.62 19.36
N GLY A 223 -70.10 -10.14 20.01
CA GLY A 223 -70.51 -10.61 21.34
C GLY A 223 -71.09 -12.02 21.25
N ASP A 224 -70.44 -12.96 21.93
CA ASP A 224 -71.03 -13.83 22.96
C ASP A 224 -70.19 -15.11 23.11
N HIS A 225 -69.23 -15.09 24.04
CA HIS A 225 -68.96 -16.21 24.95
C HIS A 225 -68.03 -15.71 26.08
N LYS A 226 -68.65 -15.44 27.23
CA LYS A 226 -68.14 -15.51 28.62
C LYS A 226 -66.63 -15.77 28.77
N VAL A 227 -65.81 -14.71 28.87
CA VAL A 227 -64.42 -14.78 29.34
C VAL A 227 -64.29 -13.98 30.63
N ARG A 228 -63.78 -14.63 31.68
CA ARG A 228 -63.42 -14.04 32.98
C ARG A 228 -62.23 -13.09 32.83
N PRO A 229 -62.08 -12.07 33.70
CA PRO A 229 -61.16 -10.98 33.48
C PRO A 229 -59.74 -11.36 33.91
N LEU A 230 -58.77 -11.13 33.04
CA LEU A 230 -57.35 -11.01 33.40
C LEU A 230 -56.85 -9.68 32.84
N THR A 231 -57.07 -8.65 33.63
CA THR A 231 -56.33 -7.39 33.59
C THR A 231 -54.88 -7.65 34.00
N SER A 232 -53.92 -7.52 33.08
CA SER A 232 -52.58 -6.92 33.33
C SER A 232 -51.59 -7.18 32.17
N ALA A 233 -51.61 -6.32 31.15
CA ALA A 233 -50.41 -6.00 30.36
C ALA A 233 -50.70 -4.76 29.51
N LEU A 234 -50.78 -3.61 30.19
CA LEU A 234 -50.75 -2.30 29.58
C LEU A 234 -49.40 -2.13 28.87
N VAL A 235 -49.42 -2.30 27.55
CA VAL A 235 -48.31 -1.95 26.66
C VAL A 235 -48.11 -0.43 26.74
N LYS A 236 -47.10 -0.03 27.54
CA LYS A 236 -46.47 1.29 27.46
C LYS A 236 -45.72 1.38 26.14
N ILE A 237 -46.35 1.91 25.09
CA ILE A 237 -45.62 2.53 23.98
C ILE A 237 -45.52 4.02 24.32
N SER A 238 -44.42 4.38 24.97
CA SER A 238 -44.05 5.78 25.17
C SER A 238 -43.33 6.23 23.90
N PHE A 239 -43.96 7.15 23.17
CA PHE A 239 -43.27 7.98 22.19
C PHE A 239 -42.27 8.87 22.93
N ALA A 240 -41.00 8.83 22.53
CA ALA A 240 -40.00 9.83 22.91
C ALA A 240 -39.59 10.61 21.65
N PRO A 241 -39.79 11.93 21.60
CA PRO A 241 -39.23 12.77 20.54
C PRO A 241 -37.76 13.06 20.84
N SER A 242 -36.91 13.01 19.80
CA SER A 242 -35.55 13.51 19.86
C SER A 242 -35.58 15.03 19.88
N ASP A 243 -34.88 15.67 20.82
CA ASP A 243 -34.31 16.99 20.61
C ASP A 243 -33.18 17.33 21.60
N SER A 244 -32.11 17.88 21.03
CA SER A 244 -31.22 18.93 21.57
C SER A 244 -30.11 18.63 22.60
N CYS A 245 -28.87 18.72 22.10
CA CYS A 245 -27.83 19.72 22.42
C CYS A 245 -27.47 20.09 23.88
N SER A 246 -26.14 20.08 24.15
CA SER A 246 -25.31 20.98 24.98
C SER A 246 -24.45 20.29 26.08
N THR A 247 -23.11 20.19 25.92
CA THR A 247 -21.98 21.09 26.31
C THR A 247 -21.58 21.14 27.81
N LEU A 248 -20.30 20.80 28.06
CA LEU A 248 -19.38 21.19 29.17
C LEU A 248 -19.71 20.67 30.61
N HIS A 249 -18.77 20.20 31.45
CA HIS A 249 -17.46 20.77 31.75
C HIS A 249 -16.46 19.77 32.39
N ARG A 250 -15.20 20.17 32.25
CA ARG A 250 -13.87 19.63 32.63
C ARG A 250 -13.54 19.58 34.14
N ASN A 251 -12.73 18.60 34.56
CA ASN A 251 -11.49 18.65 35.40
C ASN A 251 -11.23 17.25 36.03
N SER A 252 -10.04 16.71 36.30
CA SER A 252 -8.63 16.98 35.98
C SER A 252 -7.80 15.93 36.78
N VAL A 253 -6.86 15.20 36.14
CA VAL A 253 -5.63 14.57 36.70
C VAL A 253 -5.85 13.33 37.61
N HIS A 254 -5.23 12.15 37.46
CA HIS A 254 -3.82 11.77 37.24
C HIS A 254 -3.71 10.32 36.68
N THR A 255 -2.69 10.10 35.84
CA THR A 255 -1.84 8.89 35.61
C THR A 255 -2.39 7.45 35.53
N GLN A 256 -1.79 6.73 34.57
CA GLN A 256 -1.54 5.29 34.45
C GLN A 256 -2.58 4.38 33.76
N ASP A 257 -2.03 3.67 32.76
CA ASP A 257 -2.38 2.35 32.22
C ASP A 257 -3.83 2.04 31.83
N ILE A 258 -4.06 2.02 30.52
CA ILE A 258 -5.25 1.47 29.86
C ILE A 258 -4.73 0.91 28.51
N ASN A 259 -4.59 -0.37 28.16
CA ASN A 259 -5.25 -1.63 28.51
C ASN A 259 -6.76 -1.53 28.73
N ARG A 260 -7.53 -1.74 27.64
CA ARG A 260 -8.98 -2.01 27.62
C ARG A 260 -9.50 -1.96 26.16
N TYR A 261 -10.55 -2.66 25.72
CA TYR A 261 -11.65 -3.35 26.39
C TYR A 261 -12.08 -4.55 25.54
N VAL A 262 -12.15 -5.75 26.14
CA VAL A 262 -13.02 -6.84 25.66
C VAL A 262 -14.29 -6.78 26.49
N MET A 263 -15.42 -6.60 25.82
CA MET A 263 -16.74 -6.59 26.43
C MET A 263 -17.25 -8.04 26.51
N THR A 264 -17.01 -8.69 27.65
CA THR A 264 -17.52 -10.03 27.95
C THR A 264 -18.98 -9.92 28.41
N ILE A 265 -19.91 -10.47 27.63
CA ILE A 265 -21.30 -10.65 28.03
C ILE A 265 -21.37 -11.95 28.85
N CYS A 266 -21.60 -11.82 30.16
CA CYS A 266 -21.87 -12.94 31.07
C CYS A 266 -23.35 -13.35 30.97
N CYS A 267 -23.62 -14.59 30.60
CA CYS A 267 -24.91 -15.25 30.82
C CYS A 267 -24.94 -15.84 32.25
N PRO A 268 -26.01 -15.65 33.05
CA PRO A 268 -26.17 -16.37 34.30
C PRO A 268 -26.79 -17.75 34.03
N SER A 269 -26.05 -18.80 34.40
CA SER A 269 -26.56 -20.16 34.53
C SER A 269 -27.25 -20.32 35.88
N SER A 270 -28.55 -20.56 35.91
CA SER A 270 -29.25 -21.06 37.09
C SER A 270 -29.95 -22.37 36.74
N SER A 271 -29.40 -23.46 37.29
CA SER A 271 -30.01 -24.78 37.33
C SER A 271 -31.23 -24.76 38.24
N GLN A 272 -32.38 -25.22 37.75
CA GLN A 272 -33.49 -25.64 38.61
C GLN A 272 -34.24 -26.79 37.95
N GLU A 273 -34.10 -27.98 38.53
CA GLU A 273 -34.93 -29.17 38.27
C GLU A 273 -36.37 -28.89 38.73
N VAL A 274 -37.35 -28.98 37.83
CA VAL A 274 -38.75 -29.27 38.19
C VAL A 274 -39.43 -30.09 37.08
N ALA A 275 -39.85 -31.29 37.48
CA ALA A 275 -40.91 -32.18 37.00
C ALA A 275 -41.58 -31.96 35.62
N SER A 276 -41.49 -33.00 34.79
CA SER A 276 -42.27 -33.22 33.56
C SER A 276 -43.74 -33.60 33.83
N PRO A 277 -44.70 -33.04 33.07
CA PRO A 277 -45.99 -33.67 32.80
C PRO A 277 -46.14 -34.01 31.29
N PRO A 278 -47.16 -34.80 30.88
CA PRO A 278 -47.05 -35.73 29.76
C PRO A 278 -47.16 -35.04 28.39
N MET A 279 -46.37 -35.51 27.43
CA MET A 279 -46.45 -35.09 26.02
C MET A 279 -47.73 -35.61 25.36
N GLU A 280 -48.55 -34.68 24.90
CA GLU A 280 -49.64 -34.91 23.98
C GLU A 280 -49.09 -34.83 22.53
N ASN A 281 -49.23 -35.93 21.79
CA ASN A 281 -48.76 -36.07 20.41
C ASN A 281 -49.43 -35.06 19.47
N SER A 282 -48.70 -34.01 19.07
CA SER A 282 -49.07 -33.17 17.92
C SER A 282 -47.93 -33.16 16.90
N ARG A 283 -48.16 -33.95 15.86
CA ARG A 283 -47.32 -34.16 14.67
C ARG A 283 -47.13 -32.83 13.90
N PRO A 284 -45.90 -32.39 13.59
CA PRO A 284 -45.69 -31.26 12.70
C PRO A 284 -46.01 -31.67 11.25
N GLU A 285 -46.83 -30.85 10.57
CA GLU A 285 -47.10 -30.98 9.14
C GLU A 285 -45.81 -30.87 8.30
N PRO A 286 -45.64 -31.70 7.26
CA PRO A 286 -44.48 -31.62 6.39
C PRO A 286 -44.56 -30.39 5.46
N PRO A 287 -43.43 -29.75 5.11
CA PRO A 287 -43.42 -28.66 4.14
C PRO A 287 -43.94 -29.14 2.78
N ALA A 288 -44.65 -28.24 2.09
CA ALA A 288 -45.34 -28.48 0.83
C ALA A 288 -44.52 -29.35 -0.14
N ARG A 289 -45.12 -30.48 -0.54
CA ARG A 289 -44.54 -31.40 -1.52
C ARG A 289 -44.29 -30.66 -2.83
N ILE A 290 -43.02 -30.54 -3.20
CA ILE A 290 -42.61 -30.21 -4.57
C ILE A 290 -43.34 -31.19 -5.49
N THR A 291 -44.12 -30.66 -6.44
CA THR A 291 -44.91 -31.49 -7.35
C THR A 291 -43.98 -32.37 -8.19
N ALA A 292 -44.40 -33.61 -8.48
CA ALA A 292 -43.63 -34.54 -9.30
C ALA A 292 -43.24 -33.91 -10.66
N ALA A 293 -44.09 -33.04 -11.22
CA ALA A 293 -43.81 -32.28 -12.43
C ALA A 293 -42.65 -31.28 -12.27
N GLN A 294 -42.52 -30.63 -11.11
CA GLN A 294 -41.43 -29.70 -10.82
C GLN A 294 -40.11 -30.44 -10.53
N GLN A 295 -40.21 -31.64 -9.94
CA GLN A 295 -39.07 -32.56 -9.77
C GLN A 295 -38.61 -33.16 -11.11
N GLN A 296 -39.55 -33.44 -12.03
CA GLN A 296 -39.26 -33.89 -13.40
C GLN A 296 -38.61 -32.78 -14.23
N LYS A 297 -39.12 -31.54 -14.15
CA LYS A 297 -38.48 -30.36 -14.78
C LYS A 297 -37.06 -30.12 -14.28
N LEU A 298 -36.81 -30.34 -12.98
CA LEU A 298 -35.47 -30.29 -12.42
C LEU A 298 -34.59 -31.43 -12.99
N ARG A 299 -35.10 -32.66 -13.10
CA ARG A 299 -34.35 -33.78 -13.70
C ARG A 299 -34.05 -33.55 -15.19
N GLU A 300 -35.00 -33.03 -15.96
CA GLU A 300 -34.84 -32.72 -17.39
C GLU A 300 -33.89 -31.54 -17.64
N ALA A 301 -33.88 -30.54 -16.74
CA ALA A 301 -32.90 -29.45 -16.78
C ALA A 301 -31.47 -29.90 -16.43
N TYR A 302 -31.32 -30.99 -15.67
CA TYR A 302 -30.03 -31.60 -15.34
C TYR A 302 -29.57 -32.66 -16.36
N SER A 303 -30.47 -33.21 -17.19
CA SER A 303 -30.17 -34.28 -18.15
C SER A 303 -29.97 -33.82 -19.60
N SER A 304 -30.05 -32.52 -19.89
CA SER A 304 -29.64 -32.02 -21.21
C SER A 304 -28.14 -32.24 -21.40
N PRO A 305 -27.71 -32.90 -22.49
CA PRO A 305 -26.31 -33.14 -22.76
C PRO A 305 -25.60 -31.80 -22.90
N MET A 306 -24.56 -31.63 -22.08
CA MET A 306 -23.62 -30.52 -22.20
C MET A 306 -23.22 -30.37 -23.66
N ARG A 307 -23.45 -29.21 -24.27
CA ARG A 307 -22.81 -28.90 -25.55
C ARG A 307 -21.31 -28.74 -25.26
N PRO A 308 -20.41 -29.59 -25.79
CA PRO A 308 -18.97 -29.52 -25.48
C PRO A 308 -18.24 -28.30 -26.08
N SER A 309 -18.96 -27.32 -26.62
CA SER A 309 -18.42 -26.32 -27.55
C SER A 309 -17.87 -25.03 -26.92
N GLN A 310 -17.38 -25.07 -25.66
CA GLN A 310 -16.73 -23.90 -25.04
C GLN A 310 -15.38 -24.20 -24.36
N TYR A 311 -14.81 -25.39 -24.58
CA TYR A 311 -13.38 -25.55 -24.44
C TYR A 311 -12.74 -25.07 -25.75
N THR A 312 -12.36 -23.79 -25.81
CA THR A 312 -11.52 -23.31 -26.91
C THR A 312 -10.11 -23.88 -26.72
N ARG A 313 -9.94 -25.18 -27.02
CA ARG A 313 -8.68 -25.73 -27.49
C ARG A 313 -8.59 -25.29 -28.96
N ALA A 314 -7.44 -24.75 -29.36
CA ALA A 314 -7.15 -24.57 -30.78
C ALA A 314 -7.36 -25.92 -31.51
N PRO A 315 -7.87 -25.92 -32.75
CA PRO A 315 -8.21 -27.16 -33.43
C PRO A 315 -6.93 -27.95 -33.71
N GLU A 316 -6.78 -29.09 -33.05
CA GLU A 316 -5.91 -30.17 -33.52
C GLU A 316 -6.74 -31.01 -34.49
N ASP A 317 -6.35 -30.98 -35.76
CA ASP A 317 -6.99 -31.70 -36.85
C ASP A 317 -7.06 -33.20 -36.56
N ALA A 318 -8.27 -33.75 -36.68
CA ALA A 318 -8.55 -35.16 -36.53
C ALA A 318 -8.33 -35.90 -37.86
N GLY A 319 -7.37 -36.81 -37.88
CA GLY A 319 -7.27 -37.91 -38.84
C GLY A 319 -6.61 -39.12 -38.17
N PRO A 320 -7.20 -40.33 -38.21
CA PRO A 320 -6.60 -41.51 -37.62
C PRO A 320 -5.67 -42.17 -38.65
N ALA A 321 -4.39 -41.88 -38.57
CA ALA A 321 -3.35 -42.69 -39.19
C ALA A 321 -2.07 -42.55 -38.36
N ASP A 322 -1.41 -43.68 -38.13
CA ASP A 322 -0.14 -43.79 -37.43
C ASP A 322 0.87 -42.74 -37.92
N ILE A 323 1.19 -41.74 -37.08
CA ILE A 323 2.27 -40.77 -37.32
C ILE A 323 3.26 -40.88 -36.15
N PRO A 324 4.57 -41.03 -36.44
CA PRO A 324 5.60 -41.19 -35.43
C PRO A 324 5.76 -39.91 -34.61
N ASN A 325 5.84 -40.09 -33.29
CA ASN A 325 6.38 -39.18 -32.27
C ASN A 325 6.78 -37.77 -32.80
N ASN A 326 5.80 -36.91 -33.01
CA ASN A 326 6.01 -35.51 -33.41
C ASN A 326 6.71 -34.80 -32.25
N GLN A 327 8.04 -34.74 -32.30
CA GLN A 327 8.82 -33.83 -31.48
C GLN A 327 8.42 -32.41 -31.90
N GLU A 328 7.58 -31.77 -31.08
CA GLU A 328 7.24 -30.35 -31.19
C GLU A 328 8.54 -29.57 -31.40
N THR A 329 8.65 -28.85 -32.51
CA THR A 329 9.90 -28.16 -32.81
C THR A 329 10.14 -27.09 -31.73
N PRO A 330 11.40 -26.81 -31.34
CA PRO A 330 11.70 -25.78 -30.34
C PRO A 330 11.05 -24.41 -30.64
N ARG A 331 10.82 -24.13 -31.93
CA ARG A 331 10.16 -22.91 -32.41
C ARG A 331 8.65 -22.93 -32.18
N GLU A 332 7.97 -24.06 -32.38
CA GLU A 332 6.56 -24.22 -32.08
C GLU A 332 6.29 -24.18 -30.57
N ALA A 333 7.15 -24.84 -29.78
CA ALA A 333 7.10 -24.77 -28.32
C ALA A 333 7.29 -23.32 -27.82
N ALA A 334 8.22 -22.56 -28.41
CA ALA A 334 8.40 -21.14 -28.09
C ALA A 334 7.17 -20.29 -28.47
N ALA A 335 6.59 -20.49 -29.66
CA ALA A 335 5.40 -19.78 -30.11
C ALA A 335 4.14 -20.13 -29.29
N ARG A 336 4.06 -21.35 -28.76
CA ARG A 336 3.02 -21.77 -27.82
C ARG A 336 3.19 -21.08 -26.46
N ARG A 337 4.40 -21.09 -25.90
CA ARG A 337 4.71 -20.39 -24.64
C ARG A 337 4.40 -18.89 -24.71
N GLU A 338 4.70 -18.24 -25.84
CA GLU A 338 4.39 -16.83 -26.03
C GLU A 338 2.87 -16.56 -26.07
N ARG A 339 2.09 -17.42 -26.75
CA ARG A 339 0.63 -17.32 -26.76
C ARG A 339 0.03 -17.55 -25.36
N GLU A 340 0.56 -18.50 -24.62
CA GLU A 340 0.16 -18.77 -23.22
C GLU A 340 0.50 -17.57 -22.32
N ARG A 341 1.67 -16.96 -22.51
CA ARG A 341 2.12 -15.75 -21.80
C ARG A 341 1.19 -14.56 -22.07
N VAL A 342 0.96 -14.20 -23.34
CA VAL A 342 0.06 -13.09 -23.72
C VAL A 342 -1.35 -13.31 -23.16
N SER A 343 -1.81 -14.56 -23.14
CA SER A 343 -3.11 -14.85 -22.52
C SER A 343 -3.10 -14.74 -21.00
N MET A 344 -1.99 -15.02 -20.32
CA MET A 344 -1.85 -14.84 -18.88
C MET A 344 -1.79 -13.36 -18.50
N GLU A 345 -1.08 -12.55 -19.28
CA GLU A 345 -0.99 -11.10 -19.12
C GLU A 345 -2.38 -10.45 -19.11
N GLN A 346 -3.25 -10.83 -20.06
CA GLN A 346 -4.64 -10.35 -20.12
C GLN A 346 -5.47 -10.69 -18.87
N VAL A 347 -5.12 -11.75 -18.16
CA VAL A 347 -5.84 -12.19 -16.95
C VAL A 347 -5.32 -11.47 -15.72
N LEU A 348 -4.00 -11.33 -15.59
CA LEU A 348 -3.35 -10.84 -14.37
C LEU A 348 -3.14 -9.33 -14.34
N LEU A 349 -2.71 -8.73 -15.45
CA LEU A 349 -2.25 -7.34 -15.48
C LEU A 349 -3.41 -6.34 -15.45
N ASP A 350 -3.09 -5.11 -15.03
CA ASP A 350 -3.98 -3.93 -15.00
C ASP A 350 -5.28 -4.15 -14.23
N ARG A 351 -5.22 -5.03 -13.24
CA ARG A 351 -6.37 -5.48 -12.45
C ARG A 351 -6.00 -5.53 -10.99
N ARG A 352 -6.90 -5.04 -10.14
CA ARG A 352 -6.79 -5.13 -8.69
C ARG A 352 -7.21 -6.51 -8.21
N TRP A 353 -6.30 -7.19 -7.54
CA TRP A 353 -6.48 -8.46 -6.86
C TRP A 353 -6.52 -8.23 -5.35
N VAL A 354 -7.19 -9.12 -4.63
CA VAL A 354 -7.32 -9.05 -3.18
C VAL A 354 -6.69 -10.31 -2.60
N VAL A 355 -5.75 -10.14 -1.68
CA VAL A 355 -5.02 -11.26 -1.07
C VAL A 355 -5.89 -11.92 0.00
N HIS A 356 -6.08 -13.23 -0.13
CA HIS A 356 -6.71 -14.08 0.87
C HIS A 356 -5.75 -15.21 1.28
N CYS A 357 -5.72 -15.53 2.57
CA CYS A 357 -5.02 -16.71 3.06
C CYS A 357 -5.94 -17.92 3.02
N THR A 358 -5.40 -19.05 2.58
CA THR A 358 -6.03 -20.35 2.71
C THR A 358 -5.30 -21.19 3.77
N SER A 359 -6.06 -22.01 4.49
CA SER A 359 -5.50 -23.01 5.41
C SER A 359 -4.40 -23.87 4.75
N PRO A 360 -3.31 -24.20 5.47
CA PRO A 360 -2.19 -24.98 4.93
C PRO A 360 -2.55 -26.46 4.63
N LEU A 361 -3.68 -26.95 5.15
CA LEU A 361 -4.19 -28.30 4.88
C LEU A 361 -4.76 -28.47 3.45
N PHE A 362 -4.86 -27.37 2.70
CA PHE A 362 -5.38 -27.36 1.35
C PHE A 362 -4.33 -27.81 0.33
N HIS A 363 -4.66 -28.81 -0.49
CA HIS A 363 -3.81 -29.23 -1.60
C HIS A 363 -4.58 -29.24 -2.93
N PHE A 364 -4.10 -28.44 -3.89
CA PHE A 364 -4.62 -28.43 -5.26
C PHE A 364 -3.73 -29.28 -6.15
N GLN A 365 -4.31 -30.27 -6.82
CA GLN A 365 -3.55 -31.12 -7.74
C GLN A 365 -3.60 -30.54 -9.15
N ARG A 366 -2.43 -30.25 -9.73
CA ARG A 366 -2.32 -29.71 -11.10
C ARG A 366 -2.90 -30.62 -12.17
N GLU A 367 -2.98 -31.92 -11.91
CA GLU A 367 -3.56 -32.89 -12.84
C GLU A 367 -5.09 -32.83 -12.89
N GLN A 368 -5.74 -32.29 -11.85
CA GLN A 368 -7.19 -32.27 -11.68
C GLN A 368 -7.81 -30.90 -11.98
N LEU A 369 -7.06 -29.96 -12.58
CA LEU A 369 -7.52 -28.58 -12.87
C LEU A 369 -8.87 -28.55 -13.61
N SER A 370 -9.03 -29.43 -14.61
CA SER A 370 -10.26 -29.52 -15.42
C SER A 370 -11.45 -30.03 -14.62
N GLU A 371 -11.25 -31.03 -13.76
CA GLU A 371 -12.27 -31.55 -12.85
C GLU A 371 -12.71 -30.47 -11.87
N TYR A 372 -11.76 -29.71 -11.32
CA TYR A 372 -12.07 -28.60 -10.42
C TYR A 372 -12.85 -27.48 -11.11
N ALA A 373 -12.51 -27.12 -12.35
CA ALA A 373 -13.30 -26.14 -13.10
C ALA A 373 -14.72 -26.62 -13.37
N HIS A 374 -14.89 -27.91 -13.67
CA HIS A 374 -16.22 -28.49 -13.90
C HIS A 374 -17.08 -28.47 -12.64
N ASP A 375 -16.52 -28.90 -11.51
CA ASP A 375 -17.18 -28.90 -10.21
C ASP A 375 -17.51 -27.48 -9.72
N LEU A 376 -16.61 -26.52 -9.97
CA LEU A 376 -16.83 -25.11 -9.70
C LEU A 376 -18.03 -24.58 -10.50
N VAL A 377 -18.08 -24.80 -11.82
CA VAL A 377 -19.21 -24.37 -12.67
C VAL A 377 -20.53 -24.96 -12.18
N LYS A 378 -20.54 -26.25 -11.83
CA LYS A 378 -21.73 -26.93 -11.29
C LYS A 378 -22.19 -26.28 -9.98
N THR A 379 -21.25 -25.98 -9.08
CA THR A 379 -21.54 -25.34 -7.79
C THR A 379 -22.05 -23.90 -7.97
N LEU A 380 -21.44 -23.12 -8.87
CA LEU A 380 -21.87 -21.76 -9.19
C LEU A 380 -23.29 -21.73 -9.77
N ARG A 381 -23.61 -22.64 -10.71
CA ARG A 381 -24.98 -22.78 -11.26
C ARG A 381 -25.99 -23.11 -10.17
N ALA A 382 -25.65 -24.02 -9.26
CA ALA A 382 -26.52 -24.39 -8.15
C ALA A 382 -26.68 -23.26 -7.11
N ALA A 383 -25.64 -22.46 -6.88
CA ALA A 383 -25.70 -21.29 -6.01
C ALA A 383 -26.56 -20.17 -6.61
N ALA A 384 -26.36 -19.86 -7.89
CA ALA A 384 -27.16 -18.91 -8.66
C ALA A 384 -28.64 -19.26 -8.67
N LEU A 385 -28.98 -20.53 -8.94
CA LEU A 385 -30.36 -20.99 -8.95
C LEU A 385 -31.04 -20.81 -7.58
N ARG A 386 -30.30 -21.04 -6.49
CA ARG A 386 -30.81 -20.86 -5.12
C ARG A 386 -30.96 -19.38 -4.74
N ALA A 387 -30.01 -18.54 -5.12
CA ALA A 387 -30.00 -17.13 -4.75
C ALA A 387 -30.96 -16.28 -5.60
N CYS A 388 -31.04 -16.55 -6.91
CA CYS A 388 -31.75 -15.71 -7.88
C CYS A 388 -32.97 -16.39 -8.49
N GLY A 389 -33.21 -17.68 -8.24
CA GLY A 389 -34.30 -18.44 -8.87
C GLY A 389 -34.14 -18.65 -10.38
N GLN A 390 -33.00 -18.24 -10.96
CA GLN A 390 -32.73 -18.30 -12.39
C GLN A 390 -31.46 -19.12 -12.67
N GLN A 391 -31.48 -19.88 -13.77
CA GLN A 391 -30.28 -20.57 -14.27
C GLN A 391 -29.43 -19.58 -15.08
N PHE A 392 -28.23 -19.30 -14.60
CA PHE A 392 -27.21 -18.56 -15.34
C PHE A 392 -26.18 -19.53 -15.94
N GLY A 393 -25.64 -19.18 -17.10
CA GLY A 393 -24.46 -19.83 -17.65
C GLY A 393 -23.23 -19.36 -16.88
N TYR A 394 -22.25 -20.25 -16.72
CA TYR A 394 -20.93 -19.88 -16.22
C TYR A 394 -19.89 -20.55 -17.10
N SER A 395 -18.90 -19.78 -17.52
CA SER A 395 -17.69 -20.26 -18.17
C SER A 395 -16.48 -19.98 -17.29
N VAL A 396 -15.57 -20.96 -17.24
CA VAL A 396 -14.33 -20.89 -16.47
C VAL A 396 -13.17 -21.15 -17.42
N SER A 397 -12.30 -20.16 -17.58
CA SER A 397 -11.02 -20.29 -18.30
C SER A 397 -9.89 -20.50 -17.30
N ILE A 398 -9.09 -21.54 -17.54
CA ILE A 398 -7.91 -21.85 -16.73
C ILE A 398 -6.67 -21.46 -17.53
N ARG A 399 -5.75 -20.78 -16.86
CA ARG A 399 -4.40 -20.49 -17.35
C ARG A 399 -3.42 -21.03 -16.34
N ASN A 400 -2.40 -21.74 -16.79
CA ASN A 400 -1.45 -22.42 -15.92
C ASN A 400 -0.02 -22.07 -16.32
N THR A 401 0.84 -21.87 -15.35
CA THR A 401 2.30 -21.77 -15.49
C THR A 401 2.97 -22.73 -14.52
N ASP A 402 4.29 -22.86 -14.62
CA ASP A 402 5.03 -23.73 -13.70
C ASP A 402 4.99 -23.27 -12.25
N ALA A 403 4.62 -22.01 -11.98
CA ALA A 403 4.58 -21.43 -10.64
C ALA A 403 3.16 -21.10 -10.14
N PHE A 404 2.19 -20.81 -11.01
CA PHE A 404 0.84 -20.44 -10.58
C PHE A 404 -0.25 -20.80 -11.59
N VAL A 405 -1.48 -20.92 -11.08
CA VAL A 405 -2.69 -21.18 -11.88
C VAL A 405 -3.66 -20.03 -11.69
N ALA A 406 -4.17 -19.46 -12.78
CA ALA A 406 -5.23 -18.47 -12.75
C ALA A 406 -6.54 -19.07 -13.30
N PHE A 407 -7.61 -18.95 -12.51
CA PHE A 407 -8.98 -19.22 -12.90
C PHE A 407 -9.67 -17.88 -13.21
N GLN A 408 -10.23 -17.74 -14.39
CA GLN A 408 -11.10 -16.64 -14.74
C GLN A 408 -12.51 -17.15 -14.95
N ILE A 409 -13.47 -16.49 -14.31
CA ILE A 409 -14.86 -16.92 -14.20
C ILE A 409 -15.73 -15.82 -14.81
N ARG A 410 -16.60 -16.20 -15.73
CA ARG A 410 -17.52 -15.31 -16.42
C ARG A 410 -18.94 -15.84 -16.32
N GLU A 411 -19.87 -15.00 -15.86
CA GLU A 411 -21.30 -15.29 -15.88
C GLU A 411 -21.86 -15.03 -17.28
N GLU A 412 -22.29 -16.08 -17.97
CA GLU A 412 -22.95 -15.96 -19.28
C GLU A 412 -24.45 -15.77 -19.07
N ARG A 413 -24.93 -14.54 -19.28
CA ARG A 413 -26.36 -14.22 -19.31
C ARG A 413 -26.93 -14.38 -20.71
N ASP A 414 -28.06 -15.07 -20.79
CA ASP A 414 -28.74 -15.37 -22.04
C ASP A 414 -29.32 -14.07 -22.65
N ARG A 415 -28.56 -13.43 -23.55
CA ARG A 415 -28.85 -12.08 -24.07
C ARG A 415 -30.22 -11.97 -24.75
N ARG A 416 -30.80 -13.09 -25.21
CA ARG A 416 -32.08 -13.12 -25.92
C ARG A 416 -33.28 -12.71 -25.06
N ARG A 417 -33.25 -12.98 -23.75
CA ARG A 417 -34.33 -12.55 -22.83
C ARG A 417 -34.15 -11.14 -22.27
N SER A 418 -32.98 -10.55 -22.50
CA SER A 418 -32.59 -9.31 -21.81
C SER A 418 -32.93 -8.03 -22.58
N ARG A 419 -33.64 -8.12 -23.71
CA ARG A 419 -34.05 -6.93 -24.49
C ARG A 419 -35.12 -6.09 -23.80
N GLU A 420 -35.84 -6.64 -22.81
CA GLU A 420 -36.99 -5.97 -22.18
C GLU A 420 -36.77 -5.58 -20.71
N ALA A 421 -35.73 -6.09 -20.05
CA ALA A 421 -35.39 -5.74 -18.67
C ALA A 421 -33.98 -5.17 -18.59
N LYS A 422 -33.81 -4.08 -17.82
CA LYS A 422 -32.54 -3.39 -17.54
C LYS A 422 -31.54 -4.39 -16.94
N ALA A 423 -30.79 -5.06 -17.81
CA ALA A 423 -29.89 -6.13 -17.44
C ALA A 423 -28.86 -5.60 -16.45
N GLY A 424 -28.73 -6.23 -15.28
CA GLY A 424 -27.61 -5.95 -14.40
C GLY A 424 -26.28 -6.18 -15.13
N PRO A 425 -25.17 -5.58 -14.67
CA PRO A 425 -23.85 -5.82 -15.25
C PRO A 425 -23.50 -7.32 -15.20
N GLU A 426 -22.80 -7.79 -16.24
CA GLU A 426 -22.25 -9.14 -16.32
C GLU A 426 -21.24 -9.34 -15.17
N ARG A 427 -21.40 -10.38 -14.36
CA ARG A 427 -20.49 -10.63 -13.24
C ARG A 427 -19.27 -11.38 -13.75
N THR A 428 -18.11 -10.80 -13.55
CA THR A 428 -16.83 -11.44 -13.82
C THR A 428 -16.03 -11.55 -12.53
N GLY A 429 -15.27 -12.63 -12.42
CA GLY A 429 -14.31 -12.81 -11.33
C GLY A 429 -13.22 -13.79 -11.69
N GLY A 430 -12.42 -14.15 -10.70
CA GLY A 430 -11.31 -15.07 -10.89
C GLY A 430 -10.47 -15.19 -9.63
N PHE A 431 -9.60 -16.19 -9.63
CA PHE A 431 -8.64 -16.38 -8.57
C PHE A 431 -7.32 -16.95 -9.06
N VAL A 432 -6.23 -16.65 -8.36
CA VAL A 432 -4.88 -17.13 -8.67
C VAL A 432 -4.37 -17.96 -7.51
N LEU A 433 -3.83 -19.14 -7.82
CA LEU A 433 -3.17 -20.05 -6.89
C LEU A 433 -1.67 -20.05 -7.18
N TYR A 434 -0.85 -19.71 -6.18
CA TYR A 434 0.61 -19.80 -6.27
C TYR A 434 1.14 -21.11 -5.67
N PHE A 435 2.03 -21.77 -6.41
CA PHE A 435 2.72 -23.01 -6.05
C PHE A 435 4.23 -22.74 -6.01
N PRO A 436 4.84 -22.54 -4.82
CA PRO A 436 6.28 -22.29 -4.72
C PRO A 436 7.09 -23.51 -5.20
N THR A 437 8.17 -23.28 -5.93
CA THR A 437 9.04 -24.36 -6.42
C THR A 437 9.83 -25.03 -5.29
N GLU A 438 10.27 -26.27 -5.49
CA GLU A 438 11.05 -27.01 -4.45
C GLU A 438 12.37 -26.31 -4.08
N GLN A 439 12.98 -25.56 -5.01
CA GLN A 439 14.22 -24.83 -4.75
C GLN A 439 14.01 -23.58 -3.87
N GLU A 440 12.83 -22.95 -3.98
CA GLU A 440 12.42 -21.83 -3.12
C GLU A 440 12.02 -22.29 -1.72
N GLN A 441 11.67 -23.56 -1.55
CA GLN A 441 11.35 -24.17 -0.26
C GLN A 441 12.59 -24.44 0.61
N ARG A 442 13.69 -23.69 0.41
CA ARG A 442 15.00 -23.85 1.07
C ARG A 442 15.01 -23.41 2.54
N ALA A 443 14.01 -23.83 3.31
CA ALA A 443 14.11 -24.21 4.71
C ALA A 443 12.73 -24.71 5.16
N PRO A 444 12.47 -26.02 5.22
CA PRO A 444 11.41 -26.48 6.10
C PRO A 444 11.87 -26.15 7.52
N HIS A 445 11.27 -25.13 8.14
CA HIS A 445 11.01 -25.27 9.57
C HIS A 445 10.23 -26.58 9.69
N LYS A 446 10.95 -27.63 10.09
CA LYS A 446 10.52 -29.03 10.16
C LYS A 446 9.09 -29.06 10.71
N GLY A 447 8.10 -29.28 9.83
CA GLY A 447 6.67 -29.39 10.21
C GLY A 447 5.70 -28.29 9.76
N ARG A 448 6.09 -27.25 9.00
CA ARG A 448 5.11 -26.31 8.42
C ARG A 448 4.67 -26.76 7.02
N GLU A 449 3.40 -27.15 6.91
CA GLU A 449 2.72 -27.55 5.67
C GLU A 449 2.66 -26.42 4.62
N ARG A 450 2.44 -26.83 3.36
CA ARG A 450 2.55 -26.03 2.12
C ARG A 450 1.56 -24.87 2.12
N GLN A 451 2.03 -23.66 2.41
CA GLN A 451 1.21 -22.46 2.28
C GLN A 451 1.03 -22.10 0.79
N GLN A 452 -0.20 -21.79 0.39
CA GLN A 452 -0.56 -21.32 -0.94
C GLN A 452 -1.13 -19.91 -0.81
N VAL A 453 -0.74 -18.99 -1.69
CA VAL A 453 -1.36 -17.66 -1.79
C VAL A 453 -2.57 -17.77 -2.72
N LEU A 454 -3.72 -17.31 -2.24
CA LEU A 454 -4.93 -17.17 -3.05
C LEU A 454 -5.21 -15.69 -3.28
N LEU A 455 -5.14 -15.26 -4.54
CA LEU A 455 -5.58 -13.91 -4.93
C LEU A 455 -6.98 -14.01 -5.51
N LEU A 456 -7.93 -13.20 -5.03
CA LEU A 456 -9.30 -13.16 -5.52
C LEU A 456 -9.58 -11.85 -6.24
N ARG A 457 -10.43 -11.91 -7.27
CA ARG A 457 -10.89 -10.73 -8.01
C ARG A 457 -12.32 -10.93 -8.51
N GLY A 458 -13.11 -9.87 -8.50
CA GLY A 458 -14.42 -9.85 -9.17
C GLY A 458 -15.56 -9.39 -8.28
N ASN A 459 -16.78 -9.67 -8.74
CA ASN A 459 -18.00 -9.36 -8.00
C ASN A 459 -18.06 -10.11 -6.65
N GLU A 460 -18.43 -9.41 -5.58
CA GLU A 460 -18.44 -9.96 -4.21
C GLU A 460 -19.33 -11.19 -4.05
N GLU A 461 -20.50 -11.24 -4.69
CA GLU A 461 -21.39 -12.41 -4.60
C GLU A 461 -20.77 -13.63 -5.28
N LEU A 462 -20.16 -13.42 -6.46
CA LEU A 462 -19.46 -14.48 -7.18
C LEU A 462 -18.28 -14.99 -6.35
N LEU A 463 -17.48 -14.09 -5.77
CA LEU A 463 -16.36 -14.43 -4.90
C LEU A 463 -16.83 -15.20 -3.66
N ARG A 464 -17.94 -14.80 -3.04
CA ARG A 464 -18.54 -15.52 -1.90
C ARG A 464 -18.87 -16.97 -2.27
N TRP A 465 -19.41 -17.21 -3.47
CA TRP A 465 -19.70 -18.57 -3.94
C TRP A 465 -18.43 -19.37 -4.25
N VAL A 466 -17.41 -18.73 -4.84
CA VAL A 466 -16.10 -19.36 -5.08
C VAL A 466 -15.44 -19.76 -3.76
N CYS A 467 -15.42 -18.86 -2.76
CA CYS A 467 -14.92 -19.17 -1.43
C CYS A 467 -15.68 -20.33 -0.78
N SER A 468 -17.02 -20.33 -0.87
CA SER A 468 -17.83 -21.43 -0.34
C SER A 468 -17.53 -22.77 -1.04
N TRP A 469 -17.29 -22.75 -2.35
CA TRP A 469 -16.87 -23.94 -3.09
C TRP A 469 -15.50 -24.44 -2.64
N LEU A 470 -14.50 -23.54 -2.52
CA LEU A 470 -13.16 -23.89 -2.03
C LEU A 470 -13.22 -24.53 -0.63
N GLN A 471 -13.95 -23.91 0.29
CA GLN A 471 -14.14 -24.40 1.65
C GLN A 471 -14.76 -25.80 1.67
N ARG A 472 -15.78 -26.06 0.84
CA ARG A 472 -16.46 -27.37 0.77
C ARG A 472 -15.62 -28.45 0.12
N ARG A 473 -14.99 -28.15 -1.02
CA ARG A 473 -14.25 -29.14 -1.81
C ARG A 473 -12.99 -29.61 -1.09
N PHE A 474 -12.36 -28.71 -0.35
CA PHE A 474 -11.04 -28.93 0.21
C PHE A 474 -10.98 -28.87 1.74
N GLN A 475 -12.12 -28.67 2.40
CA GLN A 475 -12.21 -28.55 3.87
C GLN A 475 -11.25 -27.49 4.42
N CYS A 476 -10.98 -26.45 3.65
CA CYS A 476 -10.06 -25.39 4.00
C CYS A 476 -10.82 -24.18 4.57
N VAL A 477 -10.23 -23.49 5.53
CA VAL A 477 -10.72 -22.17 5.92
C VAL A 477 -10.12 -21.17 4.95
N VAL A 478 -10.97 -20.63 4.08
CA VAL A 478 -10.67 -19.40 3.33
C VAL A 478 -11.16 -18.26 4.21
N ASN A 479 -10.24 -17.41 4.68
CA ASN A 479 -10.65 -16.22 5.42
C ASN A 479 -11.46 -15.33 4.46
N THR A 480 -12.72 -15.08 4.81
CA THR A 480 -13.57 -14.13 4.08
C THR A 480 -13.06 -12.71 4.23
N HIS A 481 -12.33 -12.43 5.31
CA HIS A 481 -11.65 -11.16 5.51
C HIS A 481 -10.40 -11.09 4.64
N VAL A 482 -10.25 -9.94 4.00
CA VAL A 482 -9.06 -9.56 3.26
C VAL A 482 -7.87 -9.49 4.20
N VAL A 483 -6.71 -9.93 3.74
CA VAL A 483 -5.47 -9.82 4.53
C VAL A 483 -5.09 -8.35 4.66
N HIS A 484 -5.15 -7.84 5.88
CA HIS A 484 -4.62 -6.52 6.19
C HIS A 484 -3.10 -6.62 6.39
N ILE A 485 -2.34 -5.90 5.56
CA ILE A 485 -0.89 -5.90 5.57
C ILE A 485 -0.40 -4.77 6.49
N GLN A 486 0.24 -5.13 7.61
CA GLN A 486 0.84 -4.13 8.50
C GLN A 486 1.88 -3.27 7.75
N GLN A 487 1.97 -1.98 8.10
CA GLN A 487 2.88 -1.01 7.48
C GLN A 487 4.34 -1.51 7.39
N MET A 488 4.88 -2.11 8.45
CA MET A 488 6.25 -2.64 8.44
C MET A 488 6.46 -3.76 7.41
N ASN A 489 5.42 -4.55 7.15
CA ASN A 489 5.46 -5.59 6.13
C ASN A 489 5.33 -5.00 4.73
N LEU A 490 4.55 -3.93 4.56
CA LEU A 490 4.48 -3.18 3.30
C LEU A 490 5.85 -2.58 2.93
N LYS A 491 6.56 -1.99 3.90
CA LYS A 491 7.96 -1.53 3.74
C LYS A 491 8.89 -2.67 3.35
N ARG A 492 8.74 -3.83 3.98
CA ARG A 492 9.54 -5.03 3.67
C ARG A 492 9.28 -5.56 2.26
N LEU A 493 8.03 -5.57 1.80
CA LEU A 493 7.67 -5.92 0.42
C LEU A 493 8.31 -4.95 -0.57
N ALA A 494 8.11 -3.64 -0.35
CA ALA A 494 8.70 -2.58 -1.18
C ALA A 494 10.22 -2.76 -1.32
N ARG A 495 10.89 -2.96 -0.20
CA ARG A 495 12.33 -3.22 -0.13
C ARG A 495 12.73 -4.44 -0.95
N ASN A 496 12.07 -5.57 -0.74
CA ASN A 496 12.38 -6.81 -1.44
C ASN A 496 12.21 -6.64 -2.96
N TRP A 497 11.13 -6.00 -3.40
CA TRP A 497 10.86 -5.79 -4.83
C TRP A 497 11.83 -4.81 -5.48
N VAL A 498 12.20 -3.73 -4.79
CA VAL A 498 13.22 -2.79 -5.26
C VAL A 498 14.57 -3.50 -5.39
N VAL A 499 14.98 -4.29 -4.40
CA VAL A 499 16.25 -5.02 -4.43
C VAL A 499 16.25 -6.06 -5.57
N THR A 500 15.19 -6.86 -5.71
CA THR A 500 15.09 -7.81 -6.83
C THR A 500 15.13 -7.10 -8.17
N SER A 501 14.45 -5.96 -8.28
CA SER A 501 14.43 -5.12 -9.46
C SER A 501 15.80 -4.55 -9.84
N LEU A 502 16.59 -4.11 -8.85
CA LEU A 502 17.94 -3.58 -9.07
C LEU A 502 18.93 -4.71 -9.42
N LEU A 503 18.80 -5.89 -8.80
CA LEU A 503 19.62 -7.06 -9.13
C LEU A 503 19.32 -7.58 -10.55
N ALA A 504 18.04 -7.60 -10.93
CA ALA A 504 17.64 -7.95 -12.30
C ALA A 504 18.25 -6.98 -13.32
N GLU A 505 18.31 -5.70 -13.00
CA GLU A 505 18.94 -4.67 -13.83
C GLU A 505 20.47 -4.87 -13.97
N GLU A 506 21.19 -5.15 -12.87
CA GLU A 506 22.64 -5.45 -12.92
C GLU A 506 22.97 -6.67 -13.80
N SER A 507 22.06 -7.65 -13.86
CA SER A 507 22.27 -8.88 -14.63
C SER A 507 21.99 -8.73 -16.12
N ARG A 508 21.38 -7.62 -16.58
CA ARG A 508 21.19 -7.37 -18.01
C ARG A 508 22.56 -7.01 -18.60
N PRO A 509 23.17 -7.88 -19.44
CA PRO A 509 24.47 -7.60 -20.01
C PRO A 509 24.38 -6.31 -20.82
N SER A 510 25.20 -5.31 -20.47
CA SER A 510 25.31 -4.03 -21.16
C SER A 510 25.61 -4.26 -22.63
N ARG A 511 24.57 -4.39 -23.45
CA ARG A 511 24.66 -4.73 -24.87
C ARG A 511 25.28 -3.59 -25.71
N VAL A 512 25.62 -2.47 -25.09
CA VAL A 512 26.05 -1.23 -25.74
C VAL A 512 27.58 -1.09 -25.84
N GLN A 513 28.38 -1.96 -25.19
CA GLN A 513 29.84 -1.76 -25.17
C GLN A 513 30.65 -2.54 -26.23
N HIS A 514 30.01 -3.26 -27.16
CA HIS A 514 30.74 -4.07 -28.15
C HIS A 514 30.62 -3.65 -29.62
N GLU A 515 29.99 -2.50 -29.93
CA GLU A 515 29.98 -1.95 -31.30
C GLU A 515 31.00 -0.82 -31.55
N VAL A 516 31.70 -0.32 -30.52
CA VAL A 516 32.67 0.80 -30.69
C VAL A 516 34.07 0.34 -31.11
N ASN A 517 34.36 -0.97 -31.13
CA ASN A 517 35.73 -1.45 -31.38
C ASN A 517 35.99 -1.95 -32.81
N ASN A 518 35.08 -1.74 -33.76
CA ASN A 518 35.23 -2.19 -35.17
C ASN A 518 35.02 -1.08 -36.23
N GLN A 519 35.18 0.19 -35.87
CA GLN A 519 35.26 1.29 -36.85
C GLN A 519 36.51 2.14 -36.61
N GLU A 520 37.66 1.58 -36.95
CA GLU A 520 38.77 2.40 -37.45
C GLU A 520 38.52 2.67 -38.94
N GLU A 521 38.78 3.92 -39.35
CA GLU A 521 38.80 4.44 -40.73
C GLU A 521 37.44 4.69 -41.41
N ASP A 522 36.85 5.88 -41.23
CA ASP A 522 37.02 7.01 -42.16
C ASP A 522 36.24 8.24 -41.65
N GLY A 523 36.75 9.44 -41.91
CA GLY A 523 36.49 10.64 -41.10
C GLY A 523 35.13 11.35 -41.23
N ASP A 524 34.70 11.97 -40.12
CA ASP A 524 34.20 13.36 -40.09
C ASP A 524 33.98 13.83 -38.62
N PRO A 525 34.58 14.94 -38.14
CA PRO A 525 34.43 15.38 -36.75
C PRO A 525 33.36 16.46 -36.64
N ARG A 526 32.08 16.11 -36.79
CA ARG A 526 30.95 17.07 -36.55
C ARG A 526 29.61 16.36 -36.34
N GLY A 527 29.55 15.54 -35.29
CA GLY A 527 28.29 14.97 -34.80
C GLY A 527 28.36 14.81 -33.29
N SER A 528 27.90 15.83 -32.56
CA SER A 528 27.67 15.77 -31.12
C SER A 528 26.65 14.67 -30.83
N SER A 529 27.13 13.46 -30.57
CA SER A 529 26.32 12.32 -30.15
C SER A 529 25.67 12.66 -28.81
N MET A 530 24.33 12.86 -28.85
CA MET A 530 23.52 12.91 -27.65
C MET A 530 23.73 11.57 -26.93
N VAL A 531 24.25 11.66 -25.70
CA VAL A 531 24.29 10.53 -24.77
C VAL A 531 22.87 9.98 -24.66
N ASP A 532 22.63 8.82 -25.25
CA ASP A 532 21.38 8.06 -25.10
C ASP A 532 21.16 7.84 -23.61
N GLN A 533 20.25 8.62 -23.03
CA GLN A 533 19.79 8.41 -21.67
C GLN A 533 19.09 7.05 -21.65
N ASP A 534 19.63 6.11 -20.87
CA ASP A 534 18.93 4.88 -20.51
C ASP A 534 17.47 5.21 -20.18
N PRO A 535 16.48 4.45 -20.72
CA PRO A 535 15.08 4.76 -20.54
C PRO A 535 14.77 4.88 -19.05
N LEU A 536 14.39 6.09 -18.64
CA LEU A 536 14.16 6.46 -17.25
C LEU A 536 13.04 5.59 -16.67
N ARG A 537 13.41 4.61 -15.83
CA ARG A 537 12.47 3.78 -15.07
C ARG A 537 11.57 4.68 -14.21
N ALA A 538 10.28 4.34 -14.10
CA ALA A 538 9.35 5.12 -13.29
C ALA A 538 9.79 5.12 -11.80
N PRO A 539 9.58 6.24 -11.07
CA PRO A 539 9.98 6.34 -9.67
C PRO A 539 9.15 5.42 -8.76
N LEU A 540 9.72 5.03 -7.62
CA LEU A 540 8.97 4.38 -6.55
C LEU A 540 8.04 5.40 -5.88
N LEU A 541 6.78 5.05 -5.72
CA LEU A 541 5.77 5.87 -5.06
C LEU A 541 5.39 5.22 -3.72
N LEU A 542 5.53 5.97 -2.64
CA LEU A 542 5.10 5.58 -1.29
C LEU A 542 3.99 6.51 -0.86
N LYS A 543 2.74 6.02 -0.81
CA LYS A 543 1.56 6.79 -0.40
C LYS A 543 1.29 6.57 1.08
N TYR A 544 1.29 7.65 1.83
CA TYR A 544 1.01 7.73 3.25
C TYR A 544 -0.39 8.30 3.47
N ARG A 545 -1.09 7.79 4.48
CA ARG A 545 -2.40 8.28 4.94
C ARG A 545 -2.28 8.74 6.39
N ALA A 546 -2.88 9.89 6.70
CA ALA A 546 -2.98 10.36 8.06
C ALA A 546 -3.85 9.41 8.91
N THR A 547 -3.38 9.06 10.10
CA THR A 547 -4.13 8.24 11.07
C THR A 547 -5.16 9.06 11.84
N LYS A 548 -4.93 10.37 11.96
CA LYS A 548 -5.83 11.30 12.64
C LYS A 548 -6.67 12.05 11.63
N GLU A 549 -7.98 12.05 11.84
CA GLU A 549 -8.92 12.80 10.99
C GLU A 549 -8.73 14.33 11.06
N GLU A 550 -8.06 14.81 12.11
CA GLU A 550 -7.78 16.23 12.34
C GLU A 550 -6.62 16.75 11.48
N ASP A 551 -5.84 15.88 10.84
CA ASP A 551 -4.71 16.28 10.01
C ASP A 551 -5.21 16.90 8.69
N VAL A 552 -4.68 18.09 8.37
CA VAL A 552 -5.08 18.87 7.19
C VAL A 552 -4.76 18.13 5.89
N VAL A 553 -3.64 17.41 5.86
CA VAL A 553 -3.21 16.59 4.73
C VAL A 553 -3.64 15.15 4.99
N ARG A 554 -4.67 14.69 4.29
CA ARG A 554 -5.17 13.31 4.46
C ARG A 554 -4.24 12.27 3.86
N THR A 555 -3.60 12.60 2.74
CA THR A 555 -2.72 11.69 2.01
C THR A 555 -1.48 12.43 1.53
N TYR A 556 -0.33 11.78 1.60
CA TYR A 556 0.94 12.29 1.15
C TYR A 556 1.64 11.24 0.29
N THR A 557 2.10 11.61 -0.91
CA THR A 557 2.82 10.67 -1.81
C THR A 557 4.28 11.07 -1.91
N MET A 558 5.16 10.18 -1.46
CA MET A 558 6.61 10.33 -1.58
C MET A 558 7.10 9.66 -2.87
N THR A 559 7.63 10.47 -3.78
CA THR A 559 8.26 10.07 -5.05
C THR A 559 9.75 9.87 -4.85
N VAL A 560 10.23 8.64 -5.08
CA VAL A 560 11.62 8.28 -4.90
C VAL A 560 12.23 7.93 -6.27
N PRO A 561 13.12 8.78 -6.81
CA PRO A 561 13.80 8.52 -8.08
C PRO A 561 14.62 7.24 -8.04
N TRP A 562 14.62 6.50 -9.14
CA TRP A 562 15.34 5.22 -9.25
C TRP A 562 16.86 5.38 -9.10
N ALA A 563 17.41 6.51 -9.56
CA ALA A 563 18.81 6.86 -9.37
C ALA A 563 19.20 6.96 -7.89
N THR A 564 18.32 7.49 -7.04
CA THR A 564 18.53 7.57 -5.58
C THR A 564 18.55 6.17 -4.97
N LEU A 565 17.60 5.32 -5.35
CA LEU A 565 17.53 3.93 -4.88
C LEU A 565 18.78 3.15 -5.29
N ARG A 566 19.23 3.28 -6.54
CA ARG A 566 20.47 2.64 -7.04
C ARG A 566 21.69 3.11 -6.25
N ARG A 567 21.82 4.42 -6.01
CA ARG A 567 22.94 4.98 -5.23
C ARG A 567 22.94 4.45 -3.81
N LEU A 568 21.79 4.47 -3.12
CA LEU A 568 21.67 3.95 -1.75
C LEU A 568 21.93 2.45 -1.70
N PHE A 569 21.42 1.69 -2.66
CA PHE A 569 21.68 0.26 -2.78
C PHE A 569 23.18 -0.02 -2.93
N GLN A 570 23.87 0.69 -3.83
CA GLN A 570 25.32 0.55 -4.02
C GLN A 570 26.11 0.92 -2.76
N GLN A 571 25.72 1.99 -2.05
CA GLN A 571 26.32 2.36 -0.77
C GLN A 571 26.15 1.27 0.30
N THR A 572 25.00 0.60 0.33
CA THR A 572 24.78 -0.53 1.25
C THR A 572 25.52 -1.80 0.83
N LYS A 573 25.78 -1.98 -0.46
CA LYS A 573 26.52 -3.10 -1.04
C LYS A 573 28.02 -3.00 -0.76
N ASP A 574 28.58 -1.79 -0.82
CA ASP A 574 30.03 -1.51 -0.68
C ASP A 574 30.47 -1.23 0.77
N GLY A 575 29.63 -1.54 1.76
CA GLY A 575 29.96 -1.38 3.18
C GLY A 575 31.22 -2.17 3.60
N PRO A 576 31.89 -1.81 4.71
CA PRO A 576 33.21 -2.31 5.11
C PRO A 576 33.30 -3.84 5.38
N GLY A 577 32.20 -4.57 5.26
CA GLY A 577 32.16 -6.03 5.23
C GLY A 577 32.11 -6.58 3.81
N GLY A 578 33.15 -6.33 3.01
CA GLY A 578 33.27 -6.90 1.67
C GLY A 578 33.18 -8.42 1.70
N ASN A 579 32.21 -8.98 0.96
CA ASN A 579 32.07 -10.38 0.49
C ASN A 579 30.77 -11.11 0.80
N ARG A 580 29.78 -10.48 1.44
CA ARG A 580 28.38 -10.94 1.29
C ARG A 580 27.46 -9.72 1.26
N PRO A 581 26.62 -9.53 0.22
CA PRO A 581 25.41 -8.76 0.42
C PRO A 581 24.68 -9.46 1.56
N SER A 582 24.69 -8.84 2.74
CA SER A 582 23.94 -9.32 3.89
C SER A 582 22.54 -9.65 3.39
N ALA A 583 22.08 -10.89 3.58
CA ALA A 583 20.69 -11.31 3.29
C ALA A 583 19.65 -10.42 4.01
N TYR A 584 20.14 -9.55 4.88
CA TYR A 584 19.50 -8.42 5.51
C TYR A 584 20.15 -7.12 5.00
N VAL A 585 19.72 -6.57 3.87
CA VAL A 585 19.83 -5.11 3.65
C VAL A 585 18.59 -4.55 4.32
N PRO A 586 18.60 -4.17 5.62
CA PRO A 586 17.37 -4.07 6.37
C PRO A 586 16.63 -2.77 6.03
N GLU A 587 17.31 -1.76 5.50
CA GLU A 587 16.84 -0.39 5.63
C GLU A 587 16.85 0.42 4.31
N LEU A 588 16.82 -0.18 3.11
CA LEU A 588 16.82 0.65 1.88
C LEU A 588 15.65 1.65 1.88
N ILE A 589 14.45 1.17 2.23
CA ILE A 589 13.25 2.02 2.34
C ILE A 589 13.34 2.96 3.54
N GLU A 590 13.90 2.52 4.67
CA GLU A 590 14.07 3.39 5.85
C GLU A 590 15.11 4.49 5.63
N LEU A 591 16.18 4.23 4.88
CA LEU A 591 17.20 5.21 4.49
C LEU A 591 16.61 6.25 3.54
N VAL A 592 15.78 5.81 2.60
CA VAL A 592 15.01 6.70 1.73
C VAL A 592 14.07 7.56 2.59
N GLU A 593 13.29 6.93 3.47
CA GLU A 593 12.43 7.66 4.40
C GLU A 593 13.21 8.71 5.19
N ARG A 594 14.32 8.36 5.85
CA ARG A 594 15.14 9.35 6.58
C ARG A 594 15.62 10.49 5.67
N LEU A 595 16.04 10.18 4.44
CA LEU A 595 16.54 11.20 3.49
C LEU A 595 15.45 12.19 3.07
N TYR A 596 14.21 11.75 2.91
CA TYR A 596 13.11 12.60 2.46
C TYR A 596 12.31 13.20 3.63
N ILE A 597 12.08 12.46 4.72
CA ILE A 597 11.33 12.91 5.90
C ILE A 597 11.96 14.16 6.51
N ASP A 598 13.29 14.20 6.62
CA ASP A 598 14.01 15.36 7.16
C ASP A 598 13.80 16.66 6.37
N SER A 599 13.34 16.55 5.13
CA SER A 599 13.05 17.69 4.24
C SER A 599 11.59 18.12 4.27
N LEU A 600 10.71 17.40 4.97
CA LEU A 600 9.27 17.69 4.96
C LEU A 600 8.89 18.80 5.94
N PRO A 601 7.91 19.64 5.57
CA PRO A 601 7.44 20.73 6.44
C PRO A 601 6.50 20.26 7.56
N PHE A 602 6.18 18.96 7.64
CA PHE A 602 5.31 18.37 8.65
C PHE A 602 5.82 17.00 9.10
N ASP A 603 5.38 16.59 10.28
CA ASP A 603 5.76 15.32 10.88
C ASP A 603 4.93 14.16 10.30
N LEU A 604 5.61 13.12 9.82
CA LEU A 604 4.99 11.89 9.32
C LEU A 604 4.72 10.87 10.44
N SER A 605 5.00 11.18 11.71
CA SER A 605 4.73 10.28 12.84
C SER A 605 3.25 9.92 13.00
N THR A 606 2.33 10.76 12.52
CA THR A 606 0.89 10.49 12.51
C THR A 606 0.41 9.81 11.22
N TYR A 607 1.32 9.37 10.35
CA TYR A 607 0.97 8.79 9.05
C TYR A 607 1.42 7.34 8.94
N GLU A 608 0.59 6.54 8.28
CA GLU A 608 0.89 5.15 7.94
C GLU A 608 1.00 4.99 6.42
N ILE A 609 1.87 4.09 5.95
CA ILE A 609 1.95 3.80 4.52
C ILE A 609 0.69 3.02 4.14
N GLU A 610 -0.11 3.61 3.27
CA GLU A 610 -1.32 3.03 2.72
C GLU A 610 -1.04 2.22 1.46
N ARG A 611 -0.16 2.70 0.58
CA ARG A 611 0.11 2.03 -0.71
C ARG A 611 1.55 2.21 -1.14
N VAL A 612 2.13 1.14 -1.68
CA VAL A 612 3.43 1.13 -2.35
C VAL A 612 3.19 0.86 -3.82
N GLU A 613 3.78 1.66 -4.69
CA GLU A 613 3.59 1.56 -6.14
C GLU A 613 4.94 1.70 -6.86
N MET A 614 5.19 0.77 -7.78
CA MET A 614 6.36 0.65 -8.64
C MET A 614 5.89 0.50 -10.09
N GLN A 615 6.81 0.60 -11.05
CA GLN A 615 6.50 0.42 -12.47
C GLN A 615 5.84 -0.94 -12.76
N GLU A 616 6.18 -1.99 -12.02
CA GLU A 616 5.72 -3.35 -12.27
C GLU A 616 4.57 -3.80 -11.36
N VAL A 617 4.39 -3.19 -10.20
CA VAL A 617 3.46 -3.66 -9.16
C VAL A 617 3.02 -2.54 -8.22
N ALA A 618 1.79 -2.61 -7.74
CA ALA A 618 1.33 -1.84 -6.58
C ALA A 618 0.67 -2.73 -5.54
N VAL A 619 0.79 -2.35 -4.26
CA VAL A 619 0.19 -3.04 -3.13
C VAL A 619 -0.36 -2.06 -2.11
N ASP A 620 -1.56 -2.35 -1.63
CA ASP A 620 -2.28 -1.60 -0.61
C ASP A 620 -2.13 -2.28 0.76
N LEU A 621 -2.24 -1.49 1.82
CA LEU A 621 -2.37 -1.93 3.22
C LEU A 621 -3.60 -2.84 3.40
N ASP A 622 -4.66 -2.63 2.61
CA ASP A 622 -5.84 -3.50 2.58
C ASP A 622 -5.62 -4.81 1.80
N GLY A 623 -4.38 -5.19 1.49
CA GLY A 623 -4.09 -6.44 0.76
C GLY A 623 -4.52 -6.42 -0.72
N GLY A 624 -4.84 -5.23 -1.25
CA GLY A 624 -5.03 -5.02 -2.69
C GLY A 624 -3.69 -5.11 -3.40
N VAL A 625 -3.60 -5.85 -4.50
CA VAL A 625 -2.39 -6.02 -5.32
C VAL A 625 -2.73 -5.78 -6.78
N GLU A 626 -1.97 -4.93 -7.45
CA GLU A 626 -2.07 -4.66 -8.88
C GLU A 626 -0.75 -5.02 -9.53
N LEU A 627 -0.80 -5.76 -10.64
CA LEU A 627 0.36 -6.19 -11.40
C LEU A 627 0.35 -5.44 -12.74
N TYR A 628 1.46 -4.80 -13.10
CA TYR A 628 1.61 -4.07 -14.36
C TYR A 628 2.63 -4.74 -15.29
N SER A 629 3.49 -5.62 -14.75
CA SER A 629 4.45 -6.40 -15.53
C SER A 629 4.53 -7.85 -15.05
N MET A 630 4.75 -8.78 -15.98
CA MET A 630 4.99 -10.19 -15.67
C MET A 630 6.37 -10.44 -15.05
N GLU A 631 7.32 -9.52 -15.19
CA GLU A 631 8.71 -9.72 -14.75
C GLU A 631 8.84 -9.95 -13.24
N LEU A 632 7.99 -9.32 -12.43
CA LEU A 632 8.03 -9.43 -10.96
C LEU A 632 6.92 -10.31 -10.36
N VAL A 633 6.00 -10.87 -11.15
CA VAL A 633 4.84 -11.61 -10.61
C VAL A 633 5.27 -12.73 -9.68
N HIS A 634 6.28 -13.49 -10.08
CA HIS A 634 6.83 -14.57 -9.25
C HIS A 634 7.37 -14.05 -7.91
N THR A 635 8.23 -13.02 -7.96
CA THR A 635 8.81 -12.37 -6.78
C THR A 635 7.74 -11.79 -5.86
N VAL A 636 6.70 -11.17 -6.43
CA VAL A 636 5.57 -10.59 -5.68
C VAL A 636 4.82 -11.70 -4.95
N LEU A 637 4.40 -12.75 -5.64
CA LEU A 637 3.65 -13.87 -5.05
C LEU A 637 4.48 -14.59 -3.98
N PHE A 638 5.77 -14.80 -4.23
CA PHE A 638 6.69 -15.38 -3.25
C PHE A 638 6.86 -14.49 -2.01
N SER A 639 7.07 -13.18 -2.20
CA SER A 639 7.22 -12.24 -1.08
C SER A 639 5.94 -12.15 -0.23
N LEU A 640 4.76 -12.21 -0.86
CA LEU A 640 3.48 -12.28 -0.17
C LEU A 640 3.35 -13.58 0.63
N LEU A 641 3.78 -14.71 0.07
CA LEU A 641 3.78 -15.99 0.78
C LEU A 641 4.68 -15.94 2.02
N GLU A 642 5.89 -15.41 1.90
CA GLU A 642 6.80 -15.24 3.04
C GLU A 642 6.22 -14.32 4.11
N LEU A 643 5.56 -13.23 3.71
CA LEU A 643 4.89 -12.31 4.61
C LEU A 643 3.80 -13.01 5.43
N LEU A 644 2.97 -13.84 4.78
CA LEU A 644 1.93 -14.61 5.45
C LEU A 644 2.50 -15.64 6.43
N ALA A 645 3.65 -16.23 6.10
CA ALA A 645 4.35 -17.15 7.00
C ALA A 645 4.92 -16.44 8.25
N VAL A 646 5.38 -15.19 8.10
CA VAL A 646 5.96 -14.37 9.18
C VAL A 646 4.89 -13.76 10.07
N GLN A 647 3.79 -13.28 9.49
CA GLN A 647 2.75 -12.60 10.27
C GLN A 647 2.06 -13.52 11.27
N ASN A 648 2.26 -14.85 11.22
CA ASN A 648 1.52 -15.87 11.98
C ASN A 648 0.10 -15.32 12.15
N VAL A 649 -0.61 -15.10 11.04
CA VAL A 649 -1.98 -14.56 11.07
C VAL A 649 -2.78 -15.56 11.90
N ALA A 650 -2.79 -15.35 13.22
CA ALA A 650 -3.69 -15.98 14.13
C ALA A 650 -5.01 -15.49 13.58
N THR A 651 -5.72 -16.40 12.94
CA THR A 651 -7.12 -16.22 12.61
C THR A 651 -7.80 -15.95 13.96
N ASN A 652 -7.82 -14.68 14.38
CA ASN A 652 -8.37 -14.26 15.66
C ASN A 652 -9.90 -14.45 15.67
N SER A 653 -10.50 -14.81 14.55
CA SER A 653 -11.77 -15.51 14.54
C SER A 653 -11.53 -16.98 14.87
N ARG A 654 -11.95 -17.37 16.08
CA ARG A 654 -12.46 -18.71 16.39
C ARG A 654 -13.00 -19.32 15.08
N PRO A 655 -12.48 -20.47 14.61
CA PRO A 655 -12.97 -21.05 13.37
C PRO A 655 -14.47 -21.25 13.56
N GLU A 656 -15.28 -20.43 12.89
CA GLU A 656 -16.67 -20.78 12.65
C GLU A 656 -16.60 -21.95 11.67
N THR A 657 -16.34 -23.13 12.22
CA THR A 657 -16.74 -24.38 11.61
C THR A 657 -18.24 -24.32 11.52
N THR A 658 -18.78 -23.69 10.47
CA THR A 658 -20.10 -24.07 9.98
C THR A 658 -19.95 -25.49 9.45
N LEU A 659 -20.18 -26.44 10.33
CA LEU A 659 -20.65 -27.78 9.98
C LEU A 659 -22.03 -27.66 9.33
#